data_AF-A0A820V299-F1
#
_entry.id   AF-A0A820V299-F1
#
_cell.length_a   1.000
_cell.length_b   1.000
_cell.length_c   1.000
_cell.angle_alpha   90.00
_cell.angle_beta   90.00
_cell.angle_gamma   90.00
#
_symmetry.space_group_name_H-M   'P 1'
#
loop_
_entity.id
_entity.type
_entity.pdbx_description
1 polymer ?
#
loop_
_entity_poly.entity_id
_entity_poly.type
_entity_poly.pdbx_seq_one_letter_code
_entity_poly.pdbx_strand_id
1 'polypeptide(L)'
;MKYKLEPTFGLLLLIVLISNFTFAFDCYFCENCLNSQRGGRISARPGDWCYKIVWRSGRGNQQIVSRGASADCRQNIYNDPSMSIPGVFSGTARYCCQTHLCNSTPTHVNYVLPVELVHHLLSYFSAQEIFYTFTNISYYIDNVLFTYSKYYINFKSITKREFDFVCEKMTPTQTISLTLCDNETVPGQIGLFLSRFQIDQFTCLRSLTLLDIGPDYWEFIMTKLHDLKLLRSFLYITSNKTDSWIAKMSYKEVTQLDARLFDSYSSMLSQLNRLKLSHGDFLESVQFPDLIHLSIGRCTTSLMKHLCSAAPRLKSLTIDFRNNEPNAEFIFPFRQLNRLSLKIEGQTVWMKNMEQLLSNIPNLIHLELCANGEADIVDGARWQMLTSRLVTFNFHFCISNNLDSKDLDSFRSSFWLDQKHWYVACIHRSLFSVPYFAEKCANEDFEPIVLSTLPDRTTFNDCISQLTLSELATDLNERFSQVQMLVMFNCIPLSSLEQLVDLNRINHFTLCSMTNYSGIQVLINSMPNLCRISIRSKVKYFLEEVQCVSFNKIQNLDVGNRYSINDDYENEYNIEKLSVVFPYIEHLHIDHWCSVTEILHIINKFYQLSTISFHFANWFVNEQDRNNTIIDVQSILDQNRCAKKSNFTYRFDRSCVHIWL
;
A
#
# COMPACT_ATOMS: atom_id res chain seq x y z
N MET A 1 -3.53 7.73 -22.44
CA MET A 1 -4.73 7.44 -21.64
C MET A 1 -4.98 5.93 -21.64
N LYS A 2 -4.84 5.25 -20.50
CA LYS A 2 -5.28 3.87 -20.30
C LYS A 2 -6.50 3.95 -19.37
N TYR A 3 -7.68 3.56 -19.84
CA TYR A 3 -8.85 3.43 -18.97
C TYR A 3 -8.57 2.32 -17.95
N LYS A 4 -8.61 2.65 -16.67
CA LYS A 4 -8.55 1.68 -15.57
C LYS A 4 -9.96 1.11 -15.46
N LEU A 5 -10.22 -0.02 -16.11
CA LEU A 5 -11.43 -0.80 -15.87
C LEU A 5 -11.47 -1.16 -14.38
N GLU A 6 -12.60 -0.94 -13.72
CA GLU A 6 -12.76 -1.40 -12.34
C GLU A 6 -12.60 -2.93 -12.29
N PRO A 7 -11.82 -3.49 -11.35
CA PRO A 7 -11.57 -4.93 -11.24
C PRO A 7 -12.85 -5.75 -11.19
N THR A 8 -13.90 -5.21 -10.56
CA THR A 8 -15.25 -5.78 -10.49
C THR A 8 -15.89 -6.00 -11.85
N PHE A 9 -15.71 -5.08 -12.81
CA PHE A 9 -16.30 -5.22 -14.15
C PHE A 9 -15.56 -6.27 -15.00
N GLY A 10 -14.22 -6.31 -14.90
CA GLY A 10 -13.42 -7.34 -15.55
C GLY A 10 -13.71 -8.75 -15.01
N LEU A 11 -13.86 -8.86 -13.69
CA LEU A 11 -14.26 -10.09 -13.00
C LEU A 11 -15.67 -10.53 -13.41
N LEU A 12 -16.64 -9.60 -13.46
CA LEU A 12 -18.02 -9.90 -13.86
C LEU A 12 -18.09 -10.34 -15.32
N LEU A 13 -17.38 -9.67 -16.22
CA LEU A 13 -17.32 -10.05 -17.64
C LEU A 13 -16.71 -11.43 -17.81
N LEU A 14 -15.62 -11.73 -17.09
CA LEU A 14 -14.97 -13.03 -17.16
C LEU A 14 -15.80 -14.14 -16.50
N ILE A 15 -16.46 -13.86 -15.37
CA ILE A 15 -17.42 -14.79 -14.77
C ILE A 15 -18.57 -15.02 -15.74
N VAL A 16 -19.13 -13.99 -16.39
CA VAL A 16 -20.21 -14.15 -17.38
C VAL A 16 -19.72 -14.98 -18.58
N LEU A 17 -18.50 -14.75 -19.06
CA LEU A 17 -17.90 -15.54 -20.13
C LEU A 17 -17.71 -17.00 -19.68
N ILE A 18 -17.02 -17.25 -18.57
CA ILE A 18 -16.75 -18.60 -18.05
C ILE A 18 -18.06 -19.32 -17.70
N SER A 19 -19.02 -18.65 -17.06
CA SER A 19 -20.33 -19.21 -16.67
C SER A 19 -21.17 -19.57 -17.90
N ASN A 20 -21.21 -18.70 -18.92
CA ASN A 20 -21.90 -19.02 -20.17
C ASN A 20 -21.23 -20.18 -20.93
N PHE A 21 -19.95 -20.45 -20.68
CA PHE A 21 -19.23 -21.60 -21.25
C PHE A 21 -19.30 -22.87 -20.38
N THR A 22 -19.55 -22.78 -19.07
CA THR A 22 -19.65 -23.95 -18.16
C THR A 22 -21.08 -24.39 -17.84
N PHE A 23 -22.09 -23.52 -17.97
CA PHE A 23 -23.51 -23.85 -17.67
C PHE A 23 -24.35 -24.31 -18.87
N ALA A 24 -23.75 -24.97 -19.85
CA ALA A 24 -24.50 -25.72 -20.86
C ALA A 24 -24.83 -27.14 -20.33
N PHE A 25 -25.69 -27.24 -19.31
CA PHE A 25 -26.36 -28.48 -18.92
C PHE A 25 -27.87 -28.21 -18.75
N ASP A 26 -28.66 -28.93 -19.54
CA ASP A 26 -30.13 -28.96 -19.67
C ASP A 26 -30.95 -28.08 -18.72
N CYS A 27 -31.45 -26.96 -19.25
CA CYS A 27 -32.70 -26.36 -18.78
C CYS A 27 -33.77 -26.57 -19.85
N TYR A 28 -34.58 -27.63 -19.69
CA TYR A 28 -35.90 -27.66 -20.32
C TYR A 28 -36.75 -26.57 -19.68
N PHE A 29 -37.12 -25.56 -20.48
CA PHE A 29 -38.15 -24.59 -20.13
C PHE A 29 -39.49 -25.33 -20.05
N CYS A 30 -40.03 -25.49 -18.84
CA CYS A 30 -41.43 -25.84 -18.67
C CYS A 30 -42.24 -24.53 -18.72
N GLU A 31 -42.74 -24.19 -19.92
CA GLU A 31 -43.77 -23.16 -20.10
C GLU A 31 -45.06 -23.62 -19.39
N ASN A 32 -45.22 -23.29 -18.11
CA ASN A 32 -46.52 -23.29 -17.43
C ASN A 32 -46.45 -22.52 -16.10
N CYS A 33 -46.00 -21.26 -16.12
CA CYS A 33 -46.12 -20.35 -14.97
C CYS A 33 -46.21 -18.86 -15.37
N LEU A 34 -46.80 -18.54 -16.53
CA LEU A 34 -47.11 -17.18 -16.94
C LEU A 34 -48.57 -17.09 -17.40
N ASN A 35 -49.50 -17.32 -16.46
CA ASN A 35 -50.88 -16.90 -16.60
C ASN A 35 -51.51 -16.69 -15.22
N SER A 36 -50.97 -15.75 -14.46
CA SER A 36 -51.66 -15.14 -13.32
C SER A 36 -50.78 -14.06 -12.72
N GLN A 37 -50.89 -12.83 -13.21
CA GLN A 37 -51.19 -11.65 -12.39
C GLN A 37 -51.19 -10.40 -13.28
N ARG A 38 -52.40 -9.96 -13.60
CA ARG A 38 -52.69 -8.62 -14.10
C ARG A 38 -52.53 -7.62 -12.96
N GLY A 39 -51.89 -6.49 -13.25
CA GLY A 39 -52.26 -5.20 -12.66
C GLY A 39 -51.33 -4.66 -11.57
N GLY A 40 -50.35 -3.85 -11.97
CA GLY A 40 -49.61 -2.96 -11.06
C GLY A 40 -48.53 -2.18 -11.80
N ARG A 41 -48.79 -0.91 -12.12
CA ARG A 41 -47.77 0.02 -12.62
C ARG A 41 -46.78 0.34 -11.50
N ILE A 42 -45.50 0.01 -11.70
CA ILE A 42 -44.39 0.55 -10.92
C ILE A 42 -43.45 1.24 -11.92
N SER A 43 -43.23 2.55 -11.72
CA SER A 43 -42.21 3.31 -12.43
C SER A 43 -40.85 3.04 -11.79
N ALA A 44 -39.91 2.46 -12.54
CA ALA A 44 -38.51 2.34 -12.13
C ALA A 44 -37.68 3.50 -12.70
N ARG A 45 -36.82 4.10 -11.87
CA ARG A 45 -35.75 5.03 -12.30
C ARG A 45 -34.53 4.22 -12.77
N PRO A 46 -33.69 4.74 -13.69
CA PRO A 46 -32.50 4.04 -14.13
C PRO A 46 -31.42 4.09 -13.03
N GLY A 47 -31.09 2.94 -12.44
CA GLY A 47 -30.03 2.84 -11.42
C GLY A 47 -30.03 1.55 -10.59
N ASP A 48 -31.18 0.91 -10.40
CA ASP A 48 -31.26 -0.26 -9.50
C ASP A 48 -31.30 -1.58 -10.28
N TRP A 49 -30.15 -2.25 -10.35
CA TRP A 49 -30.06 -3.67 -10.71
C TRP A 49 -29.59 -4.45 -9.47
N CYS A 50 -30.52 -4.98 -8.69
CA CYS A 50 -30.21 -5.99 -7.67
C CYS A 50 -30.30 -7.38 -8.28
N TYR A 51 -29.15 -8.03 -8.53
CA TYR A 51 -29.10 -9.46 -8.76
C TYR A 51 -28.82 -10.19 -7.46
N LYS A 52 -29.72 -11.09 -7.06
CA LYS A 52 -29.53 -12.02 -5.95
C LYS A 52 -28.97 -13.33 -6.51
N ILE A 53 -27.64 -13.52 -6.43
CA ILE A 53 -27.01 -14.80 -6.75
C ILE A 53 -27.11 -15.70 -5.52
N VAL A 54 -27.90 -16.78 -5.61
CA VAL A 54 -28.03 -17.79 -4.55
C VAL A 54 -27.09 -18.94 -4.88
N TRP A 55 -26.04 -19.12 -4.08
CA TRP A 55 -25.21 -20.31 -4.12
C TRP A 55 -25.94 -21.47 -3.41
N ARG A 56 -26.20 -22.56 -4.12
CA ARG A 56 -26.48 -23.87 -3.51
C ARG A 56 -25.23 -24.72 -3.64
N SER A 57 -24.50 -24.89 -2.54
CA SER A 57 -23.45 -25.91 -2.46
C SER A 57 -24.11 -27.30 -2.38
N GLY A 58 -23.78 -28.17 -3.33
CA GLY A 58 -24.19 -29.56 -3.33
C GLY A 58 -23.24 -30.40 -2.49
N ARG A 59 -23.81 -31.10 -1.50
CA ARG A 59 -23.36 -32.34 -0.85
C ARG A 59 -21.95 -32.36 -0.24
N GLY A 60 -21.89 -32.05 1.06
CA GLY A 60 -20.92 -32.62 1.99
C GLY A 60 -21.65 -33.37 3.11
N ASN A 61 -21.43 -34.68 3.20
CA ASN A 61 -21.97 -35.54 4.24
C ASN A 61 -21.52 -35.07 5.64
N GLN A 62 -22.46 -34.65 6.49
CA GLN A 62 -22.23 -34.62 7.94
C GLN A 62 -22.48 -36.02 8.49
N GLN A 63 -21.41 -36.75 8.78
CA GLN A 63 -21.45 -37.83 9.77
C GLN A 63 -21.41 -37.19 11.16
N ILE A 64 -22.50 -37.36 11.90
CA ILE A 64 -22.58 -37.13 13.34
C ILE A 64 -21.70 -38.20 14.01
N VAL A 65 -20.62 -37.75 14.67
CA VAL A 65 -19.88 -38.54 15.64
C VAL A 65 -20.57 -38.37 16.99
N SER A 66 -21.39 -39.35 17.37
CA SER A 66 -21.72 -39.60 18.78
C SER A 66 -20.93 -40.82 19.25
N ARG A 67 -20.12 -40.62 20.29
CA ARG A 67 -19.34 -41.66 20.96
C ARG A 67 -20.25 -42.73 21.58
N GLY A 68 -19.92 -43.99 21.28
CA GLY A 68 -19.65 -45.03 22.27
C GLY A 68 -20.82 -45.82 22.82
N ALA A 69 -21.03 -47.04 22.32
CA ALA A 69 -21.02 -48.28 23.12
C ALA A 69 -21.14 -49.53 22.23
N SER A 70 -20.10 -50.37 22.28
CA SER A 70 -20.15 -51.83 22.46
C SER A 70 -20.89 -52.76 21.47
N ALA A 71 -20.11 -53.74 21.00
CA ALA A 71 -20.44 -55.16 20.72
C ALA A 71 -20.99 -55.55 19.33
N ASP A 72 -20.06 -56.05 18.52
CA ASP A 72 -19.91 -57.46 18.07
C ASP A 72 -21.00 -58.24 17.30
N CYS A 73 -20.45 -59.08 16.41
CA CYS A 73 -20.99 -60.26 15.70
C CYS A 73 -21.82 -60.00 14.43
N ARG A 74 -21.26 -60.19 13.22
CA ARG A 74 -20.94 -61.44 12.47
C ARG A 74 -22.15 -62.21 11.92
N GLN A 75 -21.99 -62.60 10.64
CA GLN A 75 -22.62 -63.72 9.90
C GLN A 75 -24.07 -63.49 9.41
N ASN A 76 -24.55 -63.91 8.23
CA ASN A 76 -24.19 -64.89 7.18
C ASN A 76 -24.93 -64.44 5.88
N ILE A 77 -24.34 -64.48 4.67
CA ILE A 77 -24.18 -65.59 3.71
C ILE A 77 -25.49 -66.09 3.02
N TYR A 78 -25.46 -65.97 1.68
CA TYR A 78 -26.03 -66.78 0.57
C TYR A 78 -27.35 -66.46 -0.19
N ASN A 79 -27.15 -66.31 -1.52
CA ASN A 79 -27.88 -66.81 -2.73
C ASN A 79 -29.30 -66.34 -3.11
N ASP A 80 -29.38 -65.54 -4.19
CA ASP A 80 -29.88 -65.87 -5.57
C ASP A 80 -30.95 -66.98 -5.78
N PRO A 81 -31.67 -67.07 -6.94
CA PRO A 81 -32.42 -66.10 -7.76
C PRO A 81 -33.83 -66.62 -8.18
N SER A 82 -34.56 -65.81 -8.99
CA SER A 82 -35.38 -66.20 -10.17
C SER A 82 -36.91 -65.91 -10.21
N MET A 83 -37.27 -65.22 -11.32
CA MET A 83 -38.39 -65.40 -12.28
C MET A 83 -39.90 -65.22 -11.97
N SER A 84 -40.51 -64.42 -12.88
CA SER A 84 -41.84 -64.54 -13.56
C SER A 84 -43.09 -63.78 -13.04
N ILE A 85 -43.45 -62.66 -13.73
CA ILE A 85 -44.62 -62.37 -14.65
C ILE A 85 -45.99 -63.07 -14.32
N PRO A 86 -47.24 -62.55 -14.63
CA PRO A 86 -47.70 -61.41 -15.47
C PRO A 86 -48.85 -60.51 -14.91
N GLY A 87 -49.25 -59.47 -15.68
CA GLY A 87 -50.60 -58.88 -15.59
C GLY A 87 -50.85 -57.68 -16.51
N VAL A 88 -51.67 -57.86 -17.55
CA VAL A 88 -52.05 -56.94 -18.66
C VAL A 88 -53.46 -56.36 -18.38
N PHE A 89 -53.86 -55.10 -18.64
CA PHE A 89 -54.55 -54.54 -19.84
C PHE A 89 -55.16 -53.17 -19.41
N SER A 90 -55.02 -52.04 -20.11
CA SER A 90 -55.85 -51.53 -21.24
C SER A 90 -55.72 -49.98 -21.22
N GLY A 91 -55.78 -49.17 -22.27
CA GLY A 91 -55.92 -49.30 -23.72
C GLY A 91 -56.16 -47.90 -24.33
N THR A 92 -55.48 -47.60 -25.46
CA THR A 92 -55.94 -46.78 -26.65
C THR A 92 -56.37 -45.31 -26.46
N ALA A 93 -56.06 -44.30 -27.32
CA ALA A 93 -55.63 -44.29 -28.71
C ALA A 93 -54.86 -42.99 -29.15
N ARG A 94 -53.83 -43.22 -29.98
CA ARG A 94 -53.21 -42.48 -31.11
C ARG A 94 -53.68 -41.05 -31.48
N TYR A 95 -52.69 -40.17 -31.70
CA TYR A 95 -52.47 -39.54 -33.02
C TYR A 95 -50.96 -39.48 -33.35
N CYS A 96 -50.61 -39.94 -34.55
CA CYS A 96 -49.29 -39.82 -35.15
C CYS A 96 -49.09 -38.40 -35.70
N CYS A 97 -47.98 -37.76 -35.33
CA CYS A 97 -47.29 -36.84 -36.21
C CYS A 97 -45.87 -37.37 -36.43
N GLN A 98 -45.62 -37.82 -37.65
CA GLN A 98 -44.28 -37.99 -38.20
C GLN A 98 -43.60 -36.62 -38.27
N THR A 99 -42.48 -36.48 -37.57
CA THR A 99 -41.41 -35.56 -37.96
C THR A 99 -40.16 -36.40 -38.19
N HIS A 100 -39.89 -36.69 -39.46
CA HIS A 100 -38.56 -37.06 -39.94
C HIS A 100 -37.63 -35.84 -39.80
N LEU A 101 -36.36 -36.11 -39.46
CA LEU A 101 -35.20 -35.19 -39.40
C LEU A 101 -35.22 -34.31 -38.12
N CYS A 102 -34.28 -34.40 -37.17
CA CYS A 102 -32.82 -34.46 -37.31
C CYS A 102 -32.16 -35.34 -36.22
N ASN A 103 -31.54 -36.45 -36.62
CA ASN A 103 -30.55 -37.18 -35.79
C ASN A 103 -29.15 -36.55 -35.96
N SER A 104 -29.02 -35.27 -35.64
CA SER A 104 -27.71 -34.69 -35.32
C SER A 104 -27.75 -34.40 -33.84
N THR A 105 -27.16 -35.30 -33.04
CA THR A 105 -26.71 -34.92 -31.70
C THR A 105 -25.96 -33.59 -31.84
N PRO A 106 -26.31 -32.53 -31.10
CA PRO A 106 -25.46 -31.36 -31.09
C PRO A 106 -24.12 -31.84 -30.58
N THR A 107 -23.15 -31.97 -31.47
CA THR A 107 -21.75 -32.00 -31.08
C THR A 107 -21.58 -30.70 -30.30
N HIS A 108 -21.60 -30.78 -28.98
CA HIS A 108 -21.30 -29.67 -28.09
C HIS A 108 -19.92 -29.20 -28.49
N VAL A 109 -19.87 -28.18 -29.35
CA VAL A 109 -18.64 -27.48 -29.65
C VAL A 109 -18.33 -26.75 -28.35
N ASN A 110 -17.49 -27.38 -27.52
CA ASN A 110 -16.90 -26.73 -26.37
C ASN A 110 -16.04 -25.59 -26.92
N TYR A 111 -16.65 -24.42 -27.04
CA TYR A 111 -15.94 -23.19 -27.37
C TYR A 111 -15.09 -22.82 -26.16
N VAL A 112 -13.91 -23.40 -26.09
CA VAL A 112 -12.89 -23.02 -25.10
C VAL A 112 -12.30 -21.69 -25.57
N LEU A 113 -12.28 -20.69 -24.68
CA LEU A 113 -11.60 -19.42 -24.94
C LEU A 113 -10.14 -19.70 -25.35
N PRO A 114 -9.60 -19.06 -26.39
CA PRO A 114 -8.17 -19.15 -26.71
C PRO A 114 -7.31 -18.73 -25.51
N VAL A 115 -6.25 -19.50 -25.23
CA VAL A 115 -5.32 -19.26 -24.10
C VAL A 115 -4.76 -17.84 -24.13
N GLU A 116 -4.51 -17.31 -25.33
CA GLU A 116 -3.96 -15.97 -25.55
C GLU A 116 -4.90 -14.88 -25.05
N LEU A 117 -6.22 -15.07 -25.23
CA LEU A 117 -7.22 -14.13 -24.72
C LEU A 117 -7.29 -14.20 -23.19
N VAL A 118 -7.21 -15.40 -22.61
CA VAL A 118 -7.18 -15.55 -21.16
C VAL A 118 -5.92 -14.91 -20.58
N HIS A 119 -4.74 -15.16 -21.17
CA HIS A 119 -3.48 -14.53 -20.77
C HIS A 119 -3.54 -12.99 -20.90
N HIS A 120 -4.19 -12.48 -21.95
CA HIS A 120 -4.40 -11.06 -22.10
C HIS A 120 -5.28 -10.49 -20.97
N LEU A 121 -6.35 -11.18 -20.60
CA LEU A 121 -7.21 -10.79 -19.48
C LEU A 121 -6.47 -10.86 -18.14
N LEU A 122 -5.72 -11.93 -17.89
CA LEU A 122 -4.89 -12.08 -16.69
C LEU A 122 -3.86 -10.96 -16.54
N SER A 123 -3.40 -10.35 -17.63
CA SER A 123 -2.44 -9.24 -17.58
C SER A 123 -2.97 -7.95 -16.95
N TYR A 124 -4.29 -7.86 -16.71
CA TYR A 124 -4.93 -6.75 -16.01
C TYR A 124 -5.05 -6.98 -14.50
N PHE A 125 -4.83 -8.20 -14.03
CA PHE A 125 -4.95 -8.57 -12.62
C PHE A 125 -3.57 -8.72 -11.96
N SER A 126 -3.53 -8.50 -10.64
CA SER A 126 -2.39 -8.83 -9.79
C SER A 126 -2.25 -10.34 -9.62
N ALA A 127 -1.06 -10.84 -9.28
CA ALA A 127 -0.85 -12.27 -9.05
C ALA A 127 -1.77 -12.80 -7.93
N GLN A 128 -2.01 -11.99 -6.89
CA GLN A 128 -2.93 -12.33 -5.81
C GLN A 128 -4.35 -12.55 -6.32
N GLU A 129 -4.90 -11.58 -7.05
CA GLU A 129 -6.25 -11.68 -7.64
C GLU A 129 -6.36 -12.88 -8.56
N ILE A 130 -5.31 -13.15 -9.35
CA ILE A 130 -5.27 -14.31 -10.24
C ILE A 130 -5.37 -15.60 -9.45
N PHE A 131 -4.51 -15.80 -8.44
CA PHE A 131 -4.50 -17.04 -7.69
C PHE A 131 -5.78 -17.24 -6.87
N TYR A 132 -6.28 -16.19 -6.22
CA TYR A 132 -7.50 -16.27 -5.42
C TYR A 132 -8.74 -16.55 -6.27
N THR A 133 -8.81 -15.95 -7.45
CA THR A 133 -9.98 -16.09 -8.31
C THR A 133 -9.93 -17.39 -9.09
N PHE A 134 -8.80 -17.71 -9.72
CA PHE A 134 -8.76 -18.69 -10.82
C PHE A 134 -8.21 -20.06 -10.46
N THR A 135 -7.57 -20.24 -9.31
CA THR A 135 -7.03 -21.55 -8.93
C THR A 135 -8.13 -22.52 -8.55
N ASN A 136 -8.00 -23.77 -8.98
CA ASN A 136 -8.94 -24.86 -8.70
C ASN A 136 -10.38 -24.59 -9.17
N ILE A 137 -10.60 -23.67 -10.14
CA ILE A 137 -11.90 -23.53 -10.80
C ILE A 137 -12.14 -24.73 -11.72
N SER A 138 -11.17 -25.00 -12.60
CA SER A 138 -11.24 -26.07 -13.59
C SER A 138 -9.85 -26.45 -14.07
N TYR A 139 -9.69 -27.70 -14.49
CA TYR A 139 -8.44 -28.21 -15.06
C TYR A 139 -7.92 -27.35 -16.23
N TYR A 140 -8.82 -26.85 -17.08
CA TYR A 140 -8.44 -25.97 -18.17
C TYR A 140 -7.81 -24.67 -17.67
N ILE A 141 -8.46 -23.98 -16.73
CA ILE A 141 -7.95 -22.72 -16.17
C ILE A 141 -6.63 -22.95 -15.42
N ASP A 142 -6.52 -24.03 -14.65
CA ASP A 142 -5.28 -24.38 -13.96
C ASP A 142 -4.12 -24.60 -14.96
N ASN A 143 -4.38 -25.24 -16.10
CA ASN A 143 -3.41 -25.36 -17.19
C ASN A 143 -3.06 -24.01 -17.83
N VAL A 144 -4.03 -23.09 -17.97
CA VAL A 144 -3.77 -21.73 -18.46
C VAL A 144 -2.88 -20.97 -17.48
N LEU A 145 -3.14 -21.08 -16.17
CA LEU A 145 -2.33 -20.47 -15.12
C LEU A 145 -0.91 -21.07 -15.08
N PHE A 146 -0.78 -22.38 -15.32
CA PHE A 146 0.50 -23.08 -15.42
C PHE A 146 1.34 -22.64 -16.62
N THR A 147 0.71 -22.09 -17.67
CA THR A 147 1.43 -21.57 -18.85
C THR A 147 1.60 -20.05 -18.84
N TYR A 148 0.94 -19.34 -17.91
CA TYR A 148 1.02 -17.89 -17.79
C TYR A 148 2.33 -17.48 -17.10
N SER A 149 3.15 -16.65 -17.77
CA SER A 149 4.52 -16.31 -17.35
C SER A 149 4.73 -14.82 -17.05
N LYS A 150 3.66 -14.09 -16.71
CA LYS A 150 3.68 -12.64 -16.51
C LYS A 150 3.15 -12.22 -15.14
N TYR A 151 3.52 -12.95 -14.09
CA TYR A 151 3.10 -12.59 -12.73
C TYR A 151 3.85 -11.35 -12.22
N TYR A 152 3.06 -10.40 -11.70
CA TYR A 152 3.52 -9.26 -10.93
C TYR A 152 3.16 -9.50 -9.47
N ILE A 153 4.16 -9.86 -8.67
CA ILE A 153 3.99 -10.19 -7.25
C ILE A 153 4.41 -8.97 -6.43
N ASN A 154 3.51 -8.52 -5.56
CA ASN A 154 3.75 -7.37 -4.68
C ASN A 154 3.38 -7.68 -3.24
N PHE A 155 4.37 -7.79 -2.36
CA PHE A 155 4.18 -8.11 -0.95
C PHE A 155 4.31 -6.91 0.00
N LYS A 156 4.26 -5.66 -0.51
CA LYS A 156 4.42 -4.43 0.30
C LYS A 156 3.41 -4.29 1.45
N SER A 157 2.18 -4.75 1.26
CA SER A 157 1.07 -4.58 2.20
C SER A 157 0.11 -5.78 2.10
N ILE A 158 0.68 -6.98 2.22
CA ILE A 158 -0.06 -8.25 2.09
C ILE A 158 -0.33 -8.84 3.47
N THR A 159 -1.51 -9.42 3.67
CA THR A 159 -1.76 -10.20 4.90
C THR A 159 -0.94 -11.48 4.89
N LYS A 160 -0.70 -12.08 6.05
CA LYS A 160 0.09 -13.31 6.12
C LYS A 160 -0.55 -14.47 5.37
N ARG A 161 -1.86 -14.64 5.56
CA ARG A 161 -2.63 -15.67 4.88
C ARG A 161 -2.51 -15.56 3.37
N GLU A 162 -2.62 -14.34 2.83
CA GLU A 162 -2.45 -14.09 1.40
C GLU A 162 -1.01 -14.34 0.94
N PHE A 163 -0.03 -13.92 1.73
CA PHE A 163 1.38 -14.20 1.42
C PHE A 163 1.66 -15.71 1.36
N ASP A 164 1.18 -16.47 2.34
CA ASP A 164 1.36 -17.91 2.40
C ASP A 164 0.67 -18.60 1.23
N PHE A 165 -0.56 -18.19 0.92
CA PHE A 165 -1.31 -18.70 -0.23
C PHE A 165 -0.59 -18.41 -1.56
N VAL A 166 -0.12 -17.18 -1.77
CA VAL A 166 0.61 -16.81 -2.99
C VAL A 166 1.92 -17.57 -3.09
N CYS A 167 2.66 -17.70 -1.99
CA CYS A 167 3.89 -18.49 -1.95
C CYS A 167 3.64 -19.97 -2.28
N GLU A 168 2.52 -20.54 -1.85
CA GLU A 168 2.18 -21.94 -2.16
C GLU A 168 1.90 -22.15 -3.66
N LYS A 169 1.31 -21.15 -4.33
CA LYS A 169 0.86 -21.28 -5.73
C LYS A 169 1.86 -20.75 -6.76
N MET A 170 2.75 -19.83 -6.38
CA MET A 170 3.63 -19.20 -7.33
C MET A 170 4.75 -20.12 -7.82
N THR A 171 5.12 -19.98 -9.09
CA THR A 171 6.32 -20.60 -9.66
C THR A 171 7.36 -19.52 -9.96
N PRO A 172 8.60 -19.62 -9.44
CA PRO A 172 9.63 -18.60 -9.64
C PRO A 172 9.89 -18.24 -11.11
N THR A 173 9.88 -19.23 -12.00
CA THR A 173 10.15 -19.06 -13.44
C THR A 173 9.06 -18.31 -14.19
N GLN A 174 7.87 -18.11 -13.61
CA GLN A 174 6.76 -17.37 -14.22
C GLN A 174 6.65 -15.93 -13.72
N THR A 175 7.50 -15.54 -12.77
CA THR A 175 7.44 -14.23 -12.11
C THR A 175 8.34 -13.23 -12.82
N ILE A 176 7.77 -12.11 -13.27
CA ILE A 176 8.50 -11.06 -14.00
C ILE A 176 8.77 -9.82 -13.14
N SER A 177 8.00 -9.63 -12.08
CA SER A 177 8.19 -8.55 -11.12
C SER A 177 7.95 -9.06 -9.72
N LEU A 178 8.86 -8.73 -8.80
CA LEU A 178 8.79 -9.12 -7.40
C LEU A 178 9.05 -7.89 -6.52
N THR A 179 8.12 -7.60 -5.61
CA THR A 179 8.32 -6.63 -4.53
C THR A 179 8.32 -7.36 -3.21
N LEU A 180 9.46 -7.32 -2.52
CA LEU A 180 9.66 -7.83 -1.18
C LEU A 180 9.72 -6.67 -0.20
N CYS A 181 9.08 -6.81 0.96
CA CYS A 181 9.05 -5.77 1.96
C CYS A 181 9.23 -6.37 3.34
N ASP A 182 10.05 -5.72 4.16
CA ASP A 182 10.22 -6.07 5.57
C ASP A 182 10.02 -4.80 6.41
N ASN A 183 8.89 -4.11 6.23
CA ASN A 183 8.56 -2.92 7.02
C ASN A 183 7.75 -3.30 8.27
N GLU A 184 7.31 -2.30 9.02
CA GLU A 184 6.51 -2.48 10.25
C GLU A 184 5.16 -3.21 10.02
N THR A 185 4.63 -3.19 8.78
CA THR A 185 3.36 -3.85 8.42
C THR A 185 3.52 -5.29 7.96
N VAL A 186 4.72 -5.72 7.58
CA VAL A 186 5.01 -7.10 7.16
C VAL A 186 6.36 -7.59 7.72
N PRO A 187 6.54 -7.56 9.05
CA PRO A 187 7.81 -7.90 9.68
C PRO A 187 8.23 -9.37 9.47
N GLY A 188 9.50 -9.58 9.13
CA GLY A 188 10.12 -10.88 8.90
C GLY A 188 9.69 -11.55 7.60
N GLN A 189 8.91 -10.87 6.75
CA GLN A 189 8.38 -11.45 5.50
C GLN A 189 9.49 -11.85 4.54
N ILE A 190 10.57 -11.07 4.43
CA ILE A 190 11.69 -11.40 3.53
C ILE A 190 12.39 -12.68 3.98
N GLY A 191 12.66 -12.83 5.28
CA GLY A 191 13.23 -14.07 5.82
C GLY A 191 12.34 -15.28 5.54
N LEU A 192 11.02 -15.13 5.72
CA LEU A 192 10.06 -16.19 5.40
C LEU A 192 10.04 -16.53 3.91
N PHE A 193 10.11 -15.52 3.04
CA PHE A 193 10.20 -15.72 1.59
C PHE A 193 11.47 -16.49 1.20
N LEU A 194 12.63 -16.07 1.71
CA LEU A 194 13.92 -16.69 1.41
C LEU A 194 14.05 -18.10 2.01
N SER A 195 13.27 -18.43 3.04
CA SER A 195 13.17 -19.81 3.55
C SER A 195 12.49 -20.77 2.57
N ARG A 196 11.69 -20.23 1.63
CA ARG A 196 10.91 -21.01 0.64
C ARG A 196 11.53 -20.96 -0.76
N PHE A 197 12.18 -19.85 -1.11
CA PHE A 197 12.68 -19.60 -2.46
C PHE A 197 14.10 -19.06 -2.44
N GLN A 198 14.88 -19.48 -3.43
CA GLN A 198 16.17 -18.84 -3.73
C GLN A 198 15.96 -17.81 -4.85
N ILE A 199 16.63 -16.66 -4.75
CA ILE A 199 16.41 -15.54 -5.69
C ILE A 199 16.82 -15.91 -7.12
N ASP A 200 17.86 -16.72 -7.30
CA ASP A 200 18.34 -17.22 -8.59
C ASP A 200 17.34 -18.14 -9.31
N GLN A 201 16.31 -18.65 -8.63
CA GLN A 201 15.22 -19.40 -9.26
C GLN A 201 14.30 -18.53 -10.14
N PHE A 202 14.31 -17.22 -9.92
CA PHE A 202 13.45 -16.27 -10.64
C PHE A 202 14.07 -15.85 -11.99
N THR A 203 14.33 -16.83 -12.85
CA THR A 203 15.07 -16.64 -14.12
C THR A 203 14.39 -15.69 -15.11
N CYS A 204 13.08 -15.48 -14.99
CA CYS A 204 12.31 -14.53 -15.80
C CYS A 204 12.17 -13.14 -15.18
N LEU A 205 12.77 -12.89 -14.01
CA LEU A 205 12.60 -11.64 -13.28
C LEU A 205 13.20 -10.46 -14.05
N ARG A 206 12.37 -9.45 -14.28
CA ARG A 206 12.75 -8.20 -14.96
C ARG A 206 12.78 -7.01 -14.00
N SER A 207 12.02 -7.09 -12.93
CA SER A 207 11.90 -6.04 -11.92
C SER A 207 11.97 -6.62 -10.51
N LEU A 208 12.92 -6.14 -9.71
CA LEU A 208 13.05 -6.47 -8.29
C LEU A 208 12.96 -5.18 -7.48
N THR A 209 12.07 -5.16 -6.49
CA THR A 209 11.93 -4.09 -5.52
C THR A 209 12.12 -4.64 -4.12
N LEU A 210 13.08 -4.11 -3.38
CA LEU A 210 13.40 -4.47 -2.00
C LEU A 210 13.12 -3.26 -1.12
N LEU A 211 12.20 -3.41 -0.18
CA LEU A 211 11.77 -2.36 0.75
C LEU A 211 12.16 -2.76 2.18
N ASP A 212 12.93 -1.92 2.87
CA ASP A 212 13.24 -2.08 4.29
C ASP A 212 13.94 -3.40 4.67
N ILE A 213 14.64 -4.02 3.71
CA ILE A 213 15.36 -5.28 3.92
C ILE A 213 16.50 -5.11 4.94
N GLY A 214 16.56 -6.02 5.92
CA GLY A 214 17.62 -6.08 6.93
C GLY A 214 18.97 -6.54 6.35
N PRO A 215 20.08 -6.28 7.07
CA PRO A 215 21.43 -6.63 6.62
C PRO A 215 21.60 -8.14 6.40
N ASP A 216 20.96 -8.97 7.23
CA ASP A 216 21.09 -10.44 7.20
C ASP A 216 20.58 -11.05 5.89
N TYR A 217 19.55 -10.46 5.30
CA TYR A 217 18.96 -10.94 4.05
C TYR A 217 19.59 -10.26 2.83
N TRP A 218 20.12 -9.07 3.02
CA TRP A 218 20.64 -8.25 1.93
C TRP A 218 21.81 -8.94 1.23
N GLU A 219 22.83 -9.39 1.96
CA GLU A 219 24.00 -10.08 1.40
C GLU A 219 23.61 -11.35 0.64
N PHE A 220 22.65 -12.11 1.18
CA PHE A 220 22.12 -13.31 0.54
C PHE A 220 21.45 -13.00 -0.81
N ILE A 221 20.66 -11.92 -0.91
CA ILE A 221 20.02 -11.53 -2.17
C ILE A 221 21.07 -10.97 -3.15
N MET A 222 21.93 -10.06 -2.70
CA MET A 222 22.89 -9.36 -3.57
C MET A 222 23.84 -10.32 -4.28
N THR A 223 24.36 -11.33 -3.55
CA THR A 223 25.29 -12.32 -4.11
C THR A 223 24.66 -13.16 -5.23
N LYS A 224 23.33 -13.21 -5.34
CA LYS A 224 22.58 -13.95 -6.36
C LYS A 224 22.00 -13.09 -7.47
N LEU A 225 22.12 -11.76 -7.38
CA LEU A 225 21.55 -10.86 -8.39
C LEU A 225 22.19 -11.01 -9.78
N HIS A 226 23.48 -11.37 -9.84
CA HIS A 226 24.18 -11.58 -11.10
C HIS A 226 23.61 -12.75 -11.94
N ASP A 227 22.91 -13.70 -11.30
CA ASP A 227 22.24 -14.81 -11.98
C ASP A 227 20.96 -14.36 -12.71
N LEU A 228 20.41 -13.18 -12.37
CA LEU A 228 19.20 -12.62 -12.95
C LEU A 228 19.48 -11.87 -14.27
N LYS A 229 19.81 -12.62 -15.32
CA LYS A 229 20.20 -12.11 -16.66
C LYS A 229 19.14 -11.24 -17.35
N LEU A 230 17.87 -11.35 -16.94
CA LEU A 230 16.76 -10.58 -17.48
C LEU A 230 16.40 -9.37 -16.63
N LEU A 231 17.10 -9.12 -15.52
CA LEU A 231 16.81 -7.99 -14.66
C LEU A 231 17.11 -6.68 -15.39
N ARG A 232 16.12 -5.79 -15.45
CA ARG A 232 16.21 -4.46 -16.09
C ARG A 232 15.82 -3.34 -15.12
N SER A 233 15.20 -3.66 -14.00
CA SER A 233 14.76 -2.70 -13.00
C SER A 233 15.13 -3.22 -11.61
N PHE A 234 15.91 -2.45 -10.89
CA PHE A 234 16.28 -2.74 -9.51
C PHE A 234 16.01 -1.53 -8.62
N LEU A 235 15.17 -1.72 -7.62
CA LEU A 235 14.81 -0.69 -6.65
C LEU A 235 15.14 -1.20 -5.26
N TYR A 236 16.04 -0.50 -4.59
CA TYR A 236 16.33 -0.67 -3.19
C TYR A 236 15.93 0.60 -2.46
N ILE A 237 14.96 0.47 -1.56
CA ILE A 237 14.44 1.59 -0.79
C ILE A 237 14.51 1.22 0.68
N THR A 238 15.18 2.08 1.42
CA THR A 238 15.31 1.98 2.86
C THR A 238 14.47 3.09 3.47
N SER A 239 13.77 2.80 4.56
CA SER A 239 12.99 3.80 5.26
C SER A 239 13.94 4.80 5.88
N ASN A 240 13.69 6.09 5.64
CA ASN A 240 14.36 7.17 6.35
C ASN A 240 13.82 7.37 7.77
N LYS A 241 13.08 6.39 8.30
CA LYS A 241 12.59 6.44 9.68
C LYS A 241 13.79 6.36 10.62
N THR A 242 13.73 7.12 11.71
CA THR A 242 14.71 7.12 12.81
C THR A 242 14.99 5.73 13.35
N ASP A 243 14.00 4.84 13.23
CA ASP A 243 14.10 3.46 13.69
C ASP A 243 14.61 2.47 12.63
N SER A 244 14.84 2.87 11.38
CA SER A 244 15.44 1.94 10.42
C SER A 244 16.86 1.52 10.84
N TRP A 245 17.23 0.28 10.53
CA TRP A 245 18.56 -0.24 10.85
C TRP A 245 19.68 0.58 10.17
N ILE A 246 19.42 1.17 9.00
CA ILE A 246 20.37 2.05 8.29
C ILE A 246 20.47 3.42 8.96
N ALA A 247 19.36 4.01 9.41
CA ALA A 247 19.41 5.28 10.15
C ALA A 247 20.24 5.17 11.44
N LYS A 248 20.35 3.95 11.97
CA LYS A 248 21.13 3.62 13.17
C LYS A 248 22.61 3.35 12.89
N MET A 249 23.00 3.08 11.64
CA MET A 249 24.40 2.93 11.25
C MET A 249 25.05 4.30 11.10
N SER A 250 26.31 4.40 11.54
CA SER A 250 27.13 5.57 11.23
C SER A 250 27.31 5.68 9.72
N TYR A 251 27.53 6.90 9.23
CA TYR A 251 27.78 7.15 7.80
C TYR A 251 28.88 6.22 7.24
N LYS A 252 29.96 6.02 8.02
CA LYS A 252 31.08 5.17 7.63
C LYS A 252 30.68 3.69 7.48
N GLU A 253 29.84 3.17 8.37
CA GLU A 253 29.36 1.79 8.30
C GLU A 253 28.46 1.57 7.09
N VAL A 254 27.56 2.52 6.78
CA VAL A 254 26.72 2.45 5.58
C VAL A 254 27.58 2.44 4.33
N THR A 255 28.56 3.36 4.21
CA THR A 255 29.46 3.39 3.06
C THR A 255 30.29 2.11 2.94
N GLN A 256 30.77 1.54 4.05
CA GLN A 256 31.53 0.28 4.04
C GLN A 256 30.67 -0.91 3.64
N LEU A 257 29.43 -0.97 4.13
CA LEU A 257 28.45 -1.99 3.76
C LEU A 257 28.18 -1.91 2.25
N ASP A 258 27.80 -0.72 1.78
CA ASP A 258 27.53 -0.48 0.37
C ASP A 258 28.73 -0.82 -0.53
N ALA A 259 29.95 -0.42 -0.15
CA ALA A 259 31.16 -0.73 -0.90
C ALA A 259 31.46 -2.24 -0.96
N ARG A 260 31.34 -2.96 0.16
CA ARG A 260 31.50 -4.42 0.19
C ARG A 260 30.51 -5.13 -0.73
N LEU A 261 29.28 -4.64 -0.75
CA LEU A 261 28.18 -5.30 -1.47
C LEU A 261 28.17 -4.92 -2.94
N PHE A 262 28.66 -3.72 -3.26
CA PHE A 262 28.79 -3.23 -4.62
C PHE A 262 29.51 -4.24 -5.53
N ASP A 263 30.62 -4.80 -5.06
CA ASP A 263 31.38 -5.79 -5.83
C ASP A 263 30.52 -6.98 -6.27
N SER A 264 29.55 -7.40 -5.42
CA SER A 264 28.71 -8.57 -5.65
C SER A 264 27.66 -8.39 -6.77
N TYR A 265 27.19 -7.15 -7.02
CA TYR A 265 26.16 -6.89 -8.03
C TYR A 265 26.57 -5.87 -9.11
N SER A 266 27.81 -5.37 -9.05
CA SER A 266 28.39 -4.41 -10.01
C SER A 266 28.21 -4.84 -11.47
N SER A 267 28.42 -6.13 -11.77
CA SER A 267 28.29 -6.71 -13.12
C SER A 267 26.88 -6.54 -13.70
N MET A 268 25.86 -6.61 -12.85
CA MET A 268 24.46 -6.49 -13.21
C MET A 268 24.05 -5.04 -13.52
N LEU A 269 24.75 -4.05 -12.98
CA LEU A 269 24.35 -2.64 -13.14
C LEU A 269 24.38 -2.18 -14.59
N SER A 270 25.29 -2.73 -15.39
CA SER A 270 25.44 -2.39 -16.80
C SER A 270 24.20 -2.69 -17.66
N GLN A 271 23.39 -3.68 -17.27
CA GLN A 271 22.18 -4.10 -17.99
C GLN A 271 20.89 -3.46 -17.47
N LEU A 272 20.94 -2.63 -16.41
CA LEU A 272 19.76 -2.03 -15.83
C LEU A 272 19.29 -0.81 -16.64
N ASN A 273 17.98 -0.75 -16.89
CA ASN A 273 17.33 0.42 -17.46
C ASN A 273 16.77 1.35 -16.37
N ARG A 274 16.52 0.81 -15.18
CA ARG A 274 15.98 1.54 -14.02
C ARG A 274 16.72 1.13 -12.76
N LEU A 275 17.22 2.14 -12.05
CA LEU A 275 17.91 1.97 -10.79
C LEU A 275 17.36 2.97 -9.78
N LYS A 276 16.96 2.47 -8.61
CA LYS A 276 16.68 3.31 -7.44
C LYS A 276 17.46 2.79 -6.26
N LEU A 277 18.25 3.65 -5.64
CA LEU A 277 19.06 3.35 -4.48
C LEU A 277 18.89 4.45 -3.44
N SER A 278 18.98 4.09 -2.17
CA SER A 278 19.01 5.08 -1.09
C SER A 278 20.35 5.86 -1.06
N HIS A 279 21.44 5.24 -1.53
CA HIS A 279 22.81 5.81 -1.50
C HIS A 279 23.53 5.49 -2.82
N GLY A 280 24.48 6.34 -3.24
CA GLY A 280 25.14 6.20 -4.55
C GLY A 280 26.64 6.44 -4.59
N ASP A 281 27.29 6.74 -3.46
CA ASP A 281 28.70 7.21 -3.45
C ASP A 281 29.68 6.22 -4.09
N PHE A 282 29.37 4.93 -4.07
CA PHE A 282 30.17 3.86 -4.66
C PHE A 282 30.00 3.73 -6.19
N LEU A 283 29.10 4.49 -6.82
CA LEU A 283 28.80 4.39 -8.25
C LEU A 283 29.81 5.13 -9.16
N GLU A 284 30.81 5.80 -8.57
CA GLU A 284 31.80 6.61 -9.31
C GLU A 284 32.67 5.82 -10.29
N SER A 285 32.77 4.50 -10.14
CA SER A 285 33.55 3.63 -11.04
C SER A 285 32.70 2.91 -12.10
N VAL A 286 31.39 3.12 -12.09
CA VAL A 286 30.43 2.23 -12.78
C VAL A 286 29.96 2.82 -14.08
N GLN A 287 29.83 1.96 -15.11
CA GLN A 287 29.25 2.35 -16.39
C GLN A 287 27.79 1.89 -16.48
N PHE A 288 26.94 2.75 -17.04
CA PHE A 288 25.50 2.57 -17.14
C PHE A 288 25.01 2.78 -18.58
N PRO A 289 25.47 1.94 -19.53
CA PRO A 289 25.21 2.17 -20.96
C PRO A 289 23.72 2.20 -21.29
N ASP A 290 22.90 1.41 -20.58
CA ASP A 290 21.47 1.24 -20.84
C ASP A 290 20.54 1.95 -19.86
N LEU A 291 21.08 2.64 -18.86
CA LEU A 291 20.29 3.25 -17.79
C LEU A 291 19.46 4.43 -18.32
N ILE A 292 18.14 4.35 -18.13
CA ILE A 292 17.18 5.36 -18.58
C ILE A 292 16.66 6.18 -17.40
N HIS A 293 16.44 5.53 -16.25
CA HIS A 293 15.91 6.17 -15.05
C HIS A 293 16.81 5.87 -13.85
N LEU A 294 17.25 6.91 -13.17
CA LEU A 294 18.07 6.82 -11.98
C LEU A 294 17.44 7.63 -10.85
N SER A 295 17.33 7.02 -9.66
CA SER A 295 16.95 7.69 -8.43
C SER A 295 17.96 7.35 -7.34
N ILE A 296 18.63 8.34 -6.77
CA ILE A 296 19.65 8.16 -5.73
C ILE A 296 19.31 9.09 -4.57
N GLY A 297 19.18 8.52 -3.37
CA GLY A 297 18.85 9.28 -2.15
C GLY A 297 20.00 10.04 -1.50
N ARG A 298 21.25 9.86 -1.94
CA ARG A 298 22.43 10.67 -1.57
C ARG A 298 23.45 10.66 -2.71
N CYS A 299 23.80 11.83 -3.23
CA CYS A 299 24.74 11.99 -4.35
C CYS A 299 25.77 13.08 -4.06
N THR A 300 27.02 12.80 -4.39
CA THR A 300 28.14 13.74 -4.37
C THR A 300 28.28 14.49 -5.70
N THR A 301 29.05 15.59 -5.71
CA THR A 301 29.41 16.34 -6.92
C THR A 301 30.22 15.50 -7.90
N SER A 302 31.15 14.68 -7.41
CA SER A 302 31.96 13.75 -8.20
C SER A 302 31.08 12.73 -8.91
N LEU A 303 30.14 12.11 -8.20
CA LEU A 303 29.19 11.18 -8.81
C LEU A 303 28.32 11.84 -9.88
N MET A 304 27.81 13.05 -9.62
CA MET A 304 26.99 13.76 -10.60
C MET A 304 27.77 14.06 -11.91
N LYS A 305 29.05 14.45 -11.80
CA LYS A 305 29.95 14.63 -12.95
C LYS A 305 30.17 13.32 -13.69
N HIS A 306 30.40 12.23 -12.95
CA HIS A 306 30.58 10.88 -13.52
C HIS A 306 29.33 10.40 -14.28
N LEU A 307 28.13 10.59 -13.71
CA LEU A 307 26.87 10.17 -14.34
C LEU A 307 26.65 10.79 -15.72
N CYS A 308 27.19 11.98 -15.98
CA CYS A 308 27.07 12.63 -17.29
C CYS A 308 27.72 11.81 -18.41
N SER A 309 28.86 11.17 -18.15
CA SER A 309 29.57 10.31 -19.11
C SER A 309 29.17 8.85 -18.99
N ALA A 310 28.92 8.38 -17.76
CA ALA A 310 28.62 6.97 -17.49
C ALA A 310 27.23 6.51 -17.93
N ALA A 311 26.25 7.43 -18.01
CA ALA A 311 24.86 7.12 -18.32
C ALA A 311 24.35 7.91 -19.56
N PRO A 312 24.83 7.61 -20.78
CA PRO A 312 24.52 8.39 -21.97
C PRO A 312 23.03 8.33 -22.38
N ARG A 313 22.28 7.32 -21.93
CA ARG A 313 20.85 7.13 -22.22
C ARG A 313 19.91 7.65 -21.13
N LEU A 314 20.44 8.28 -20.09
CA LEU A 314 19.70 8.72 -18.92
C LEU A 314 18.67 9.81 -19.28
N LYS A 315 17.38 9.50 -19.15
CA LYS A 315 16.29 10.45 -19.45
C LYS A 315 15.66 11.05 -18.20
N SER A 316 15.77 10.38 -17.06
CA SER A 316 15.15 10.79 -15.80
C SER A 316 16.10 10.62 -14.64
N LEU A 317 16.27 11.68 -13.87
CA LEU A 317 17.19 11.73 -12.73
C LEU A 317 16.47 12.29 -11.50
N THR A 318 16.52 11.57 -10.39
CA THR A 318 15.98 12.00 -9.09
C THR A 318 17.08 11.88 -8.04
N ILE A 319 17.58 13.00 -7.53
CA ILE A 319 18.73 13.01 -6.64
C ILE A 319 18.49 13.87 -5.41
N ASP A 320 18.90 13.38 -4.25
CA ASP A 320 19.20 14.19 -3.07
C ASP A 320 20.71 14.50 -3.05
N PHE A 321 21.04 15.75 -3.34
CA PHE A 321 22.38 16.27 -3.53
C PHE A 321 22.83 16.95 -2.25
N ARG A 322 23.87 16.39 -1.63
CA ARG A 322 24.49 16.92 -0.42
C ARG A 322 25.84 17.46 -0.79
N ASN A 323 25.97 18.79 -0.80
CA ASN A 323 27.23 19.43 -1.11
C ASN A 323 27.86 20.02 0.14
N ASN A 324 29.00 19.47 0.53
CA ASN A 324 29.80 19.99 1.63
C ASN A 324 30.73 21.11 1.17
N GLU A 325 30.90 21.32 -0.14
CA GLU A 325 31.77 22.36 -0.69
C GLU A 325 30.95 23.64 -0.98
N PRO A 326 31.12 24.73 -0.20
CA PRO A 326 30.24 25.90 -0.27
C PRO A 326 30.19 26.62 -1.62
N ASN A 327 31.09 26.29 -2.56
CA ASN A 327 31.20 26.96 -3.86
C ASN A 327 31.26 25.99 -5.06
N ALA A 328 30.84 24.74 -4.93
CA ALA A 328 30.89 23.83 -6.07
C ALA A 328 29.95 24.32 -7.19
N GLU A 329 30.49 24.47 -8.39
CA GLU A 329 29.71 24.87 -9.56
C GLU A 329 28.82 23.72 -10.05
N PHE A 330 27.56 24.03 -10.39
CA PHE A 330 26.58 23.08 -10.94
C PHE A 330 26.81 22.86 -12.45
N ILE A 331 28.00 22.36 -12.81
CA ILE A 331 28.34 22.05 -14.20
C ILE A 331 28.10 20.56 -14.46
N PHE A 332 26.88 20.25 -14.90
CA PHE A 332 26.48 18.88 -15.24
C PHE A 332 25.87 18.84 -16.64
N PRO A 333 26.64 18.53 -17.70
CA PRO A 333 26.20 18.61 -19.09
C PRO A 333 25.28 17.46 -19.51
N PHE A 334 24.14 17.29 -18.84
CA PHE A 334 23.13 16.27 -19.17
C PHE A 334 22.28 16.67 -20.38
N ARG A 335 22.84 16.53 -21.59
CA ARG A 335 22.12 16.87 -22.83
C ARG A 335 20.94 15.93 -23.11
N GLN A 336 20.96 14.72 -22.58
CA GLN A 336 19.96 13.66 -22.80
C GLN A 336 18.78 13.70 -21.83
N LEU A 337 18.85 14.51 -20.77
CA LEU A 337 17.91 14.45 -19.66
C LEU A 337 16.64 15.23 -19.95
N ASN A 338 15.49 14.57 -19.77
CA ASN A 338 14.17 15.15 -19.99
C ASN A 338 13.46 15.45 -18.67
N ARG A 339 13.82 14.76 -17.58
CA ARG A 339 13.25 14.95 -16.24
C ARG A 339 14.34 15.01 -15.18
N LEU A 340 14.29 16.06 -14.36
CA LEU A 340 15.15 16.26 -13.21
C LEU A 340 14.30 16.52 -11.97
N SER A 341 14.55 15.77 -10.91
CA SER A 341 14.10 16.08 -9.56
C SER A 341 15.35 16.17 -8.68
N LEU A 342 15.60 17.35 -8.13
CA LEU A 342 16.82 17.65 -7.40
C LEU A 342 16.47 18.27 -6.06
N LYS A 343 16.88 17.60 -4.99
CA LYS A 343 16.84 18.13 -3.63
C LYS A 343 18.27 18.50 -3.23
N ILE A 344 18.52 19.73 -2.82
CA ILE A 344 19.84 20.26 -2.46
C ILE A 344 19.83 20.52 -0.97
N GLU A 345 20.63 19.76 -0.23
CA GLU A 345 20.78 19.88 1.22
C GLU A 345 22.17 20.43 1.57
N GLY A 346 22.24 21.24 2.63
CA GLY A 346 23.50 21.73 3.21
C GLY A 346 24.14 22.94 2.53
N GLN A 347 23.67 23.35 1.34
CA GLN A 347 24.16 24.52 0.62
C GLN A 347 23.04 25.52 0.34
N THR A 348 23.37 26.82 0.39
CA THR A 348 22.49 27.89 -0.11
C THR A 348 22.70 28.05 -1.61
N VAL A 349 21.61 27.97 -2.36
CA VAL A 349 21.60 28.09 -3.81
C VAL A 349 21.31 29.53 -4.21
N TRP A 350 22.03 30.01 -5.21
CA TRP A 350 21.83 31.32 -5.82
C TRP A 350 21.19 31.15 -7.20
N MET A 351 20.52 32.18 -7.71
CA MET A 351 19.90 32.12 -9.04
C MET A 351 20.92 31.85 -10.15
N LYS A 352 22.16 32.37 -10.02
CA LYS A 352 23.26 32.07 -10.95
C LYS A 352 23.55 30.58 -11.05
N ASN A 353 23.44 29.82 -9.95
CA ASN A 353 23.62 28.38 -9.96
C ASN A 353 22.53 27.68 -10.78
N MET A 354 21.30 28.16 -10.68
CA MET A 354 20.16 27.61 -11.41
C MET A 354 20.21 27.94 -12.90
N GLU A 355 20.64 29.15 -13.26
CA GLU A 355 20.93 29.53 -14.65
C GLU A 355 21.98 28.61 -15.27
N GLN A 356 23.07 28.37 -14.54
CA GLN A 356 24.14 27.47 -14.98
C GLN A 356 23.63 26.03 -15.13
N LEU A 357 22.88 25.51 -14.14
CA LEU A 357 22.29 24.18 -14.19
C LEU A 357 21.39 24.00 -15.42
N LEU A 358 20.44 24.91 -15.64
CA LEU A 358 19.47 24.80 -16.74
C LEU A 358 20.10 25.04 -18.12
N SER A 359 21.14 25.87 -18.21
CA SER A 359 21.91 26.03 -19.45
C SER A 359 22.60 24.73 -19.88
N ASN A 360 22.96 23.87 -18.93
CA ASN A 360 23.63 22.60 -19.16
C ASN A 360 22.66 21.44 -19.49
N ILE A 361 21.35 21.65 -19.34
CA ILE A 361 20.31 20.62 -19.55
C ILE A 361 19.26 21.14 -20.56
N PRO A 362 19.66 21.40 -21.81
CA PRO A 362 18.82 22.12 -22.78
C PRO A 362 17.57 21.37 -23.24
N ASN A 363 17.45 20.08 -22.94
CA ASN A 363 16.33 19.22 -23.34
C ASN A 363 15.37 18.89 -22.18
N LEU A 364 15.53 19.58 -21.04
CA LEU A 364 14.68 19.37 -19.88
C LEU A 364 13.22 19.73 -20.21
N ILE A 365 12.29 18.88 -19.78
CA ILE A 365 10.85 19.04 -19.95
C ILE A 365 10.17 19.16 -18.57
N HIS A 366 10.67 18.41 -17.59
CA HIS A 366 10.13 18.34 -16.24
C HIS A 366 11.20 18.65 -15.21
N LEU A 367 10.95 19.66 -14.37
CA LEU A 367 11.85 20.07 -13.30
C LEU A 367 11.12 20.07 -11.96
N GLU A 368 11.75 19.47 -10.96
CA GLU A 368 11.35 19.52 -9.55
C GLU A 368 12.57 19.91 -8.71
N LEU A 369 12.45 20.96 -7.90
CA LEU A 369 13.56 21.49 -7.09
C LEU A 369 13.17 21.62 -5.62
N CYS A 370 14.02 21.14 -4.71
CA CYS A 370 13.93 21.46 -3.29
C CYS A 370 15.29 21.97 -2.83
N ALA A 371 15.40 23.19 -2.29
CA ALA A 371 16.71 23.71 -1.87
C ALA A 371 16.60 24.80 -0.79
N ASN A 372 17.68 25.06 -0.07
CA ASN A 372 17.84 26.34 0.62
C ASN A 372 18.30 27.39 -0.41
N GLY A 373 17.62 28.52 -0.48
CA GLY A 373 17.88 29.57 -1.48
C GLY A 373 18.31 30.89 -0.85
N GLU A 374 19.01 31.71 -1.63
CA GLU A 374 19.14 33.13 -1.32
C GLU A 374 17.96 33.94 -1.88
N ALA A 375 17.83 35.19 -1.46
CA ALA A 375 16.79 36.12 -1.90
C ALA A 375 16.77 36.31 -3.43
N ASP A 376 17.89 36.14 -4.12
CA ASP A 376 17.96 36.27 -5.58
C ASP A 376 17.20 35.16 -6.35
N ILE A 377 16.87 34.04 -5.69
CA ILE A 377 16.01 32.99 -6.24
C ILE A 377 14.55 33.44 -6.34
N VAL A 378 14.15 34.46 -5.57
CA VAL A 378 12.79 34.98 -5.51
C VAL A 378 12.54 35.98 -6.65
N ASP A 379 12.76 35.52 -7.88
CA ASP A 379 12.59 36.32 -9.10
C ASP A 379 11.84 35.50 -10.15
N GLY A 380 10.52 35.67 -10.18
CA GLY A 380 9.61 35.02 -11.11
C GLY A 380 9.84 35.40 -12.57
N ALA A 381 10.41 36.58 -12.86
CA ALA A 381 10.71 37.01 -14.21
C ALA A 381 11.94 36.25 -14.77
N ARG A 382 12.99 36.09 -13.95
CA ARG A 382 14.16 35.24 -14.31
C ARG A 382 13.76 33.79 -14.46
N TRP A 383 12.97 33.25 -13.53
CA TRP A 383 12.45 31.88 -13.66
C TRP A 383 11.61 31.69 -14.92
N GLN A 384 10.75 32.65 -15.29
CA GLN A 384 9.97 32.61 -16.52
C GLN A 384 10.86 32.45 -17.77
N MET A 385 11.98 33.18 -17.85
CA MET A 385 12.94 33.02 -18.96
C MET A 385 13.54 31.62 -18.99
N LEU A 386 14.01 31.14 -17.84
CA LEU A 386 14.69 29.84 -17.70
C LEU A 386 13.78 28.64 -17.92
N THR A 387 12.51 28.75 -17.56
CA THR A 387 11.56 27.63 -17.52
C THR A 387 10.51 27.67 -18.63
N SER A 388 10.62 28.63 -19.56
CA SER A 388 9.69 28.82 -20.68
C SER A 388 9.39 27.54 -21.46
N ARG A 389 10.41 26.69 -21.66
CA ARG A 389 10.33 25.41 -22.39
C ARG A 389 9.82 24.23 -21.57
N LEU A 390 9.75 24.35 -20.24
CA LEU A 390 9.31 23.28 -19.37
C LEU A 390 7.79 23.08 -19.46
N VAL A 391 7.36 21.82 -19.37
CA VAL A 391 5.94 21.45 -19.25
C VAL A 391 5.52 21.47 -17.79
N THR A 392 6.39 21.05 -16.88
CA THR A 392 6.14 21.12 -15.44
C THR A 392 7.34 21.71 -14.72
N PHE A 393 7.07 22.68 -13.85
CA PHE A 393 8.05 23.23 -12.94
C PHE A 393 7.46 23.26 -11.53
N ASN A 394 7.99 22.40 -10.66
CA ASN A 394 7.64 22.36 -9.25
C ASN A 394 8.86 22.74 -8.43
N PHE A 395 8.68 23.53 -7.37
CA PHE A 395 9.79 23.89 -6.51
C PHE A 395 9.39 24.15 -5.06
N HIS A 396 10.34 24.00 -4.15
CA HIS A 396 10.27 24.42 -2.76
C HIS A 396 11.63 24.97 -2.32
N PHE A 397 11.66 26.27 -2.03
CA PHE A 397 12.86 26.98 -1.59
C PHE A 397 12.71 27.49 -0.16
N CYS A 398 13.68 27.19 0.70
CA CYS A 398 13.81 27.79 2.03
C CYS A 398 14.79 28.97 1.95
N ILE A 399 14.27 30.19 1.99
CA ILE A 399 15.01 31.44 1.81
C ILE A 399 15.62 31.91 3.14
N SER A 400 16.78 32.57 3.07
CA SER A 400 17.49 33.12 4.23
C SER A 400 16.65 34.16 5.00
N ASN A 401 15.91 34.98 4.27
CA ASN A 401 15.10 36.09 4.75
C ASN A 401 13.60 35.74 4.76
N ASN A 402 12.85 36.44 5.62
CA ASN A 402 11.38 36.33 5.60
C ASN A 402 10.84 36.98 4.33
N LEU A 403 9.87 36.31 3.72
CA LEU A 403 9.21 36.73 2.49
C LEU A 403 7.96 37.56 2.80
N ASP A 404 7.67 38.52 1.92
CA ASP A 404 6.48 39.37 1.97
C ASP A 404 5.66 39.32 0.66
N SER A 405 4.55 40.07 0.63
CA SER A 405 3.58 40.00 -0.46
C SER A 405 4.14 40.42 -1.82
N LYS A 406 5.13 41.30 -1.79
CA LYS A 406 5.74 41.93 -2.96
C LYS A 406 6.73 40.99 -3.61
N ASP A 407 7.33 40.09 -2.84
CA ASP A 407 8.20 39.03 -3.37
C ASP A 407 7.47 38.12 -4.38
N LEU A 408 6.13 38.03 -4.28
CA LEU A 408 5.30 37.29 -5.23
C LEU A 408 4.92 38.09 -6.49
N ASP A 409 5.15 39.39 -6.55
CA ASP A 409 4.69 40.24 -7.68
C ASP A 409 5.28 39.77 -9.01
N SER A 410 6.53 39.32 -9.00
CA SER A 410 7.21 38.77 -10.19
C SER A 410 6.62 37.44 -10.69
N PHE A 411 5.87 36.73 -9.84
CA PHE A 411 5.16 35.48 -10.16
C PHE A 411 3.70 35.70 -10.56
N ARG A 412 3.20 36.94 -10.58
CA ARG A 412 1.82 37.28 -10.98
C ARG A 412 1.68 37.60 -12.47
N SER A 413 2.68 37.30 -13.30
CA SER A 413 2.59 37.52 -14.75
C SER A 413 1.64 36.52 -15.42
N SER A 414 1.15 36.86 -16.62
CA SER A 414 0.27 35.97 -17.41
C SER A 414 0.94 34.65 -17.78
N PHE A 415 2.28 34.60 -17.82
CA PHE A 415 3.01 33.36 -18.00
C PHE A 415 2.70 32.36 -16.88
N TRP A 416 2.76 32.79 -15.62
CA TRP A 416 2.52 31.94 -14.46
C TRP A 416 1.04 31.57 -14.32
N LEU A 417 0.17 32.58 -14.37
CA LEU A 417 -1.25 32.42 -14.04
C LEU A 417 -2.08 31.82 -15.17
N ASP A 418 -1.88 32.29 -16.40
CA ASP A 418 -2.76 31.98 -17.54
C ASP A 418 -2.16 30.93 -18.49
N GLN A 419 -0.85 30.99 -18.76
CA GLN A 419 -0.22 30.09 -19.73
C GLN A 419 0.22 28.77 -19.11
N LYS A 420 0.86 28.82 -17.94
CA LYS A 420 1.41 27.63 -17.28
C LYS A 420 0.53 27.09 -16.17
N HIS A 421 -0.31 27.94 -15.57
CA HIS A 421 -1.05 27.62 -14.34
C HIS A 421 -0.12 27.09 -13.24
N TRP A 422 1.06 27.71 -13.12
CA TRP A 422 2.04 27.41 -12.09
C TRP A 422 1.87 28.44 -10.99
N TYR A 423 1.18 28.05 -9.92
CA TYR A 423 0.93 28.95 -8.81
C TYR A 423 2.03 28.82 -7.77
N VAL A 424 2.35 29.94 -7.15
CA VAL A 424 3.37 30.11 -6.12
C VAL A 424 2.76 30.63 -4.84
N ALA A 425 3.26 30.11 -3.72
CA ALA A 425 2.91 30.50 -2.36
C ALA A 425 4.17 30.78 -1.55
N CYS A 426 4.05 31.59 -0.50
CA CYS A 426 5.06 31.65 0.54
C CYS A 426 4.49 31.61 1.97
N ILE A 427 5.25 31.01 2.87
CA ILE A 427 5.02 30.97 4.32
C ILE A 427 6.36 31.25 5.00
N HIS A 428 6.44 32.35 5.74
CA HIS A 428 7.67 32.82 6.40
C HIS A 428 8.87 32.87 5.44
N ARG A 429 9.74 31.86 5.47
CA ARG A 429 10.95 31.75 4.66
C ARG A 429 10.79 30.78 3.49
N SER A 430 9.67 30.09 3.38
CA SER A 430 9.45 29.07 2.36
C SER A 430 8.71 29.66 1.16
N LEU A 431 9.24 29.46 -0.05
CA LEU A 431 8.60 29.78 -1.33
C LEU A 431 8.39 28.48 -2.12
N PHE A 432 7.17 28.18 -2.55
CA PHE A 432 6.89 26.87 -3.16
C PHE A 432 5.77 26.89 -4.19
N SER A 433 5.78 25.89 -5.08
CA SER A 433 4.77 25.68 -6.12
C SER A 433 3.54 24.94 -5.59
N VAL A 434 2.35 25.36 -6.00
CA VAL A 434 1.06 24.85 -5.54
C VAL A 434 0.31 24.20 -6.71
N PRO A 435 -0.38 23.05 -6.51
CA PRO A 435 -0.58 22.34 -5.24
C PRO A 435 0.56 21.41 -4.82
N TYR A 436 1.59 21.25 -5.65
CA TYR A 436 2.54 20.14 -5.52
C TYR A 436 3.29 20.10 -4.17
N PHE A 437 3.78 21.24 -3.69
CA PHE A 437 4.48 21.37 -2.42
C PHE A 437 3.64 22.07 -1.35
N ALA A 438 2.34 22.26 -1.58
CA ALA A 438 1.45 22.77 -0.55
C ALA A 438 1.48 21.85 0.67
N GLU A 439 1.46 22.44 1.86
CA GLU A 439 1.33 21.69 3.09
C GLU A 439 0.07 20.84 3.03
N LYS A 440 0.19 19.60 3.52
CA LYS A 440 -0.93 18.65 3.59
C LYS A 440 -1.56 18.60 4.97
N CYS A 441 -1.00 19.38 5.90
CA CYS A 441 -1.38 19.46 7.29
C CYS A 441 -1.77 20.91 7.60
N ALA A 442 -2.84 21.13 8.35
CA ALA A 442 -3.17 22.41 8.95
C ALA A 442 -3.39 22.22 10.45
N ASN A 443 -3.12 23.25 11.25
CA ASN A 443 -3.43 23.31 12.68
C ASN A 443 -4.65 24.24 12.94
N GLU A 444 -4.95 24.46 14.21
CA GLU A 444 -6.10 25.26 14.68
C GLU A 444 -5.95 26.77 14.48
N ASP A 445 -4.73 27.25 14.26
CA ASP A 445 -4.51 28.64 13.90
C ASP A 445 -4.88 28.87 12.44
N PHE A 446 -5.08 27.78 11.68
CA PHE A 446 -5.35 27.75 10.26
C PHE A 446 -4.42 28.70 9.51
N GLU A 447 -3.17 28.88 10.01
CA GLU A 447 -2.33 30.00 9.59
C GLU A 447 -2.29 29.97 8.06
N PRO A 448 -2.97 30.92 7.40
CA PRO A 448 -3.10 30.83 5.97
C PRO A 448 -1.70 30.97 5.42
N ILE A 449 -1.47 30.36 4.28
CA ILE A 449 -0.43 30.84 3.38
C ILE A 449 -0.68 32.33 3.24
N VAL A 450 0.16 33.11 3.92
CA VAL A 450 -0.12 34.53 4.13
C VAL A 450 -0.22 35.21 2.76
N LEU A 451 0.45 34.63 1.75
CA LEU A 451 0.64 35.20 0.44
C LEU A 451 0.69 34.11 -0.64
N SER A 452 -0.20 34.21 -1.62
CA SER A 452 -0.18 33.36 -2.80
C SER A 452 -0.51 34.15 -4.06
N THR A 453 -0.18 33.55 -5.19
CA THR A 453 -0.60 33.94 -6.54
C THR A 453 -1.88 33.23 -6.99
N LEU A 454 -2.38 32.24 -6.22
CA LEU A 454 -3.69 31.64 -6.47
C LEU A 454 -4.81 32.67 -6.27
N PRO A 455 -5.84 32.66 -7.13
CA PRO A 455 -6.96 33.59 -7.04
C PRO A 455 -7.92 33.25 -5.88
N ASP A 456 -7.92 32.01 -5.41
CA ASP A 456 -8.82 31.52 -4.36
C ASP A 456 -8.10 30.59 -3.36
N ARG A 457 -8.46 30.70 -2.08
CA ARG A 457 -7.98 29.86 -0.99
C ARG A 457 -8.54 28.45 -1.02
N THR A 458 -9.70 28.22 -1.66
CA THR A 458 -10.33 26.89 -1.71
C THR A 458 -9.39 25.81 -2.24
N THR A 459 -8.54 26.14 -3.23
CA THR A 459 -7.57 25.21 -3.79
C THR A 459 -6.52 24.77 -2.77
N PHE A 460 -6.13 25.63 -1.84
CA PHE A 460 -5.23 25.26 -0.74
C PHE A 460 -5.92 24.37 0.28
N ASN A 461 -7.15 24.72 0.65
CA ASN A 461 -7.93 23.92 1.58
C ASN A 461 -8.19 22.51 1.04
N ASP A 462 -8.31 22.38 -0.28
CA ASP A 462 -8.40 21.10 -0.97
C ASP A 462 -7.06 20.33 -1.02
N CYS A 463 -5.93 20.95 -0.71
CA CYS A 463 -4.65 20.24 -0.55
C CYS A 463 -4.49 19.65 0.86
N ILE A 464 -5.22 20.17 1.85
CA ILE A 464 -5.13 19.73 3.24
C ILE A 464 -5.78 18.36 3.39
N SER A 465 -4.95 17.34 3.59
CA SER A 465 -5.38 15.97 3.87
C SER A 465 -5.38 15.63 5.37
N GLN A 466 -4.70 16.43 6.19
CA GLN A 466 -4.62 16.27 7.64
C GLN A 466 -4.97 17.57 8.34
N LEU A 467 -5.89 17.54 9.29
CA LEU A 467 -6.28 18.71 10.08
C LEU A 467 -6.10 18.44 11.56
N THR A 468 -5.45 19.36 12.27
CA THR A 468 -5.18 19.29 13.71
C THR A 468 -5.94 20.40 14.42
N LEU A 469 -6.78 20.05 15.38
CA LEU A 469 -7.63 20.99 16.11
C LEU A 469 -7.37 20.82 17.61
N SER A 470 -6.99 21.90 18.30
CA SER A 470 -6.82 21.87 19.75
C SER A 470 -7.98 22.57 20.46
N GLU A 471 -8.44 23.71 19.96
CA GLU A 471 -9.61 24.48 20.41
C GLU A 471 -10.40 25.00 19.20
N LEU A 472 -11.65 25.40 19.42
CA LEU A 472 -12.42 26.07 18.37
C LEU A 472 -12.02 27.53 18.29
N ALA A 473 -11.41 27.92 17.17
CA ALA A 473 -11.51 29.30 16.73
C ALA A 473 -13.00 29.60 16.46
N THR A 474 -13.51 30.65 17.10
CA THR A 474 -14.94 30.99 17.09
C THR A 474 -15.43 31.59 15.77
N ASP A 475 -14.52 31.86 14.81
CA ASP A 475 -14.79 32.61 13.57
C ASP A 475 -14.27 31.92 12.29
N LEU A 476 -14.50 30.61 12.12
CA LEU A 476 -14.02 29.89 10.93
C LEU A 476 -15.04 29.91 9.78
N ASN A 477 -14.78 30.76 8.77
CA ASN A 477 -15.44 30.71 7.47
C ASN A 477 -14.74 29.75 6.47
N GLU A 478 -13.77 28.97 6.93
CA GLU A 478 -13.00 28.07 6.08
C GLU A 478 -13.57 26.65 6.07
N ARG A 479 -13.50 25.99 4.92
CA ARG A 479 -13.91 24.59 4.74
C ARG A 479 -12.79 23.80 4.08
N PHE A 480 -12.46 22.64 4.65
CA PHE A 480 -11.42 21.72 4.19
C PHE A 480 -12.08 20.44 3.66
N SER A 481 -12.33 20.41 2.35
CA SER A 481 -13.14 19.37 1.73
C SER A 481 -12.39 18.05 1.52
N GLN A 482 -11.06 18.03 1.63
CA GLN A 482 -10.22 16.88 1.27
C GLN A 482 -9.52 16.23 2.47
N VAL A 483 -9.89 16.61 3.70
CA VAL A 483 -9.31 16.04 4.94
C VAL A 483 -9.63 14.55 5.01
N GLN A 484 -8.59 13.75 5.23
CA GLN A 484 -8.64 12.30 5.44
C GLN A 484 -8.22 11.91 6.86
N MET A 485 -7.33 12.70 7.47
CA MET A 485 -6.85 12.52 8.83
C MET A 485 -7.26 13.70 9.72
N LEU A 486 -8.00 13.43 10.78
CA LEU A 486 -8.37 14.42 11.78
C LEU A 486 -7.63 14.14 13.09
N VAL A 487 -6.99 15.16 13.66
CA VAL A 487 -6.30 15.11 14.95
C VAL A 487 -7.00 16.09 15.90
N MET A 488 -7.45 15.62 17.06
CA MET A 488 -8.17 16.44 18.03
C MET A 488 -7.50 16.37 19.42
N PHE A 489 -7.31 17.53 20.05
CA PHE A 489 -6.89 17.61 21.45
C PHE A 489 -8.08 17.79 22.39
N ASN A 490 -9.14 18.47 21.95
CA ASN A 490 -10.38 18.64 22.71
C ASN A 490 -11.62 18.23 21.90
N CYS A 491 -12.73 17.96 22.60
CA CYS A 491 -14.03 17.71 21.98
C CYS A 491 -14.57 18.98 21.32
N ILE A 492 -14.90 18.89 20.03
CA ILE A 492 -15.51 19.96 19.23
C ILE A 492 -16.96 19.57 18.96
N PRO A 493 -17.94 20.49 19.10
CA PRO A 493 -19.32 20.19 18.75
C PRO A 493 -19.44 19.73 17.31
N LEU A 494 -20.16 18.62 17.08
CA LEU A 494 -20.29 17.99 15.77
C LEU A 494 -20.71 18.97 14.67
N SER A 495 -21.66 19.86 14.96
CA SER A 495 -22.16 20.87 14.01
C SER A 495 -21.07 21.82 13.51
N SER A 496 -20.11 22.19 14.37
CA SER A 496 -19.00 23.07 13.99
C SER A 496 -18.00 22.30 13.15
N LEU A 497 -17.76 21.04 13.49
CA LEU A 497 -16.85 20.18 12.72
C LEU A 497 -17.39 19.87 11.32
N GLU A 498 -18.70 19.64 11.16
CA GLU A 498 -19.35 19.41 9.87
C GLU A 498 -19.28 20.63 8.93
N GLN A 499 -19.21 21.84 9.47
CA GLN A 499 -18.98 23.06 8.69
C GLN A 499 -17.54 23.14 8.18
N LEU A 500 -16.59 22.69 9.00
CA LEU A 500 -15.15 22.78 8.75
C LEU A 500 -14.64 21.66 7.82
N VAL A 501 -15.11 20.42 8.00
CA VAL A 501 -14.61 19.25 7.27
C VAL A 501 -15.74 18.37 6.73
N ASP A 502 -15.49 17.69 5.62
CA ASP A 502 -16.36 16.62 5.13
C ASP A 502 -16.09 15.32 5.89
N LEU A 503 -16.89 15.04 6.92
CA LEU A 503 -16.76 13.84 7.77
C LEU A 503 -16.80 12.52 7.00
N ASN A 504 -17.39 12.50 5.79
CA ASN A 504 -17.41 11.30 4.96
C ASN A 504 -16.03 10.92 4.43
N ARG A 505 -15.08 11.84 4.40
CA ARG A 505 -13.73 11.58 3.86
C ARG A 505 -12.72 11.17 4.92
N ILE A 506 -13.06 11.35 6.19
CA ILE A 506 -12.20 11.01 7.31
C ILE A 506 -12.07 9.50 7.40
N ASN A 507 -10.86 9.00 7.20
CA ASN A 507 -10.49 7.59 7.30
C ASN A 507 -9.56 7.31 8.50
N HIS A 508 -8.92 8.35 9.04
CA HIS A 508 -8.06 8.28 10.23
C HIS A 508 -8.43 9.38 11.22
N PHE A 509 -8.68 9.00 12.47
CA PHE A 509 -8.95 9.91 13.56
C PHE A 509 -7.96 9.72 14.72
N THR A 510 -7.39 10.80 15.25
CA THR A 510 -6.41 10.79 16.35
C THR A 510 -6.89 11.63 17.53
N LEU A 511 -6.86 11.05 18.73
CA LEU A 511 -7.21 11.69 20.00
C LEU A 511 -5.94 11.91 20.83
N CYS A 512 -5.53 13.16 21.04
CA CYS A 512 -4.23 13.45 21.65
C CYS A 512 -4.25 13.67 23.17
N SER A 513 -5.15 14.51 23.69
CA SER A 513 -5.10 14.93 25.10
C SER A 513 -6.48 15.34 25.63
N MET A 514 -7.50 14.52 25.36
CA MET A 514 -8.86 14.86 25.76
C MET A 514 -9.07 14.66 27.26
N THR A 515 -9.53 15.72 27.92
CA THR A 515 -10.01 15.68 29.31
C THR A 515 -11.48 15.28 29.41
N ASN A 516 -12.25 15.44 28.33
CA ASN A 516 -13.67 15.11 28.26
C ASN A 516 -13.99 14.39 26.95
N TYR A 517 -14.51 13.16 27.04
CA TYR A 517 -14.90 12.35 25.87
C TYR A 517 -16.38 12.46 25.51
N SER A 518 -17.15 13.32 26.20
CA SER A 518 -18.58 13.47 25.93
C SER A 518 -18.85 13.73 24.45
N GLY A 519 -19.71 12.88 23.85
CA GLY A 519 -20.07 12.97 22.43
C GLY A 519 -19.13 12.28 21.45
N ILE A 520 -18.01 11.69 21.90
CA ILE A 520 -17.03 11.04 21.01
C ILE A 520 -17.64 9.90 20.19
N GLN A 521 -18.58 9.15 20.79
CA GLN A 521 -19.29 8.08 20.13
C GLN A 521 -20.11 8.61 18.94
N VAL A 522 -20.83 9.71 19.14
CA VAL A 522 -21.65 10.34 18.10
C VAL A 522 -20.76 10.83 16.96
N LEU A 523 -19.62 11.42 17.31
CA LEU A 523 -18.63 11.88 16.35
C LEU A 523 -18.07 10.74 15.49
N ILE A 524 -17.60 9.65 16.12
CA ILE A 524 -17.10 8.46 15.42
C ILE A 524 -18.16 7.87 14.49
N ASN A 525 -19.41 7.78 14.95
CA ASN A 525 -20.52 7.26 14.14
C ASN A 525 -20.86 8.15 12.94
N SER A 526 -20.52 9.44 12.99
CA SER A 526 -20.73 10.40 11.90
C SER A 526 -19.65 10.34 10.82
N MET A 527 -18.61 9.53 11.00
CA MET A 527 -17.53 9.31 10.03
C MET A 527 -17.66 7.93 9.37
N PRO A 528 -18.48 7.78 8.30
CA PRO A 528 -18.83 6.46 7.77
C PRO A 528 -17.66 5.66 7.19
N ASN A 529 -16.58 6.33 6.79
CA ASN A 529 -15.38 5.75 6.19
C ASN A 529 -14.19 5.66 7.17
N LEU A 530 -14.42 5.94 8.46
CA LEU A 530 -13.39 5.80 9.48
C LEU A 530 -12.98 4.34 9.63
N CYS A 531 -11.71 4.04 9.37
CA CYS A 531 -11.14 2.69 9.51
C CYS A 531 -9.91 2.65 10.42
N ARG A 532 -9.38 3.82 10.81
CA ARG A 532 -8.22 3.95 11.70
C ARG A 532 -8.48 4.93 12.85
N ILE A 533 -8.19 4.49 14.07
CA ILE A 533 -8.23 5.34 15.27
C ILE A 533 -6.88 5.28 15.99
N SER A 534 -6.36 6.43 16.38
CA SER A 534 -5.20 6.58 17.26
C SER A 534 -5.63 7.24 18.57
N ILE A 535 -5.50 6.56 19.70
CA ILE A 535 -5.80 7.06 21.05
C ILE A 535 -4.47 7.31 21.75
N ARG A 536 -4.04 8.57 21.77
CA ARG A 536 -2.79 9.03 22.41
C ARG A 536 -3.01 9.60 23.82
N SER A 537 -4.26 9.60 24.29
CA SER A 537 -4.72 10.06 25.59
C SER A 537 -5.01 8.88 26.52
N LYS A 538 -5.51 9.15 27.74
CA LYS A 538 -5.88 8.14 28.74
C LYS A 538 -6.99 7.21 28.21
N VAL A 539 -6.60 6.06 27.68
CA VAL A 539 -7.46 5.03 27.04
C VAL A 539 -8.60 4.57 27.94
N LYS A 540 -8.35 4.46 29.25
CA LYS A 540 -9.34 4.10 30.25
C LYS A 540 -10.59 4.98 30.18
N TYR A 541 -10.41 6.30 30.13
CA TYR A 541 -11.52 7.25 30.06
C TYR A 541 -12.27 7.18 28.74
N PHE A 542 -11.55 6.97 27.63
CA PHE A 542 -12.19 6.71 26.34
C PHE A 542 -13.12 5.49 26.42
N LEU A 543 -12.63 4.38 27.00
CA LEU A 543 -13.39 3.14 27.13
C LEU A 543 -14.58 3.25 28.10
N GLU A 544 -14.45 4.06 29.15
CA GLU A 544 -15.54 4.35 30.09
C GLU A 544 -16.67 5.15 29.42
N GLU A 545 -16.33 6.08 28.53
CA GLU A 545 -17.32 6.91 27.82
C GLU A 545 -18.07 6.15 26.73
N VAL A 546 -17.39 5.30 25.95
CA VAL A 546 -18.04 4.60 24.82
C VAL A 546 -18.89 3.40 25.26
N GLN A 547 -19.00 3.10 26.56
CA GLN A 547 -19.97 2.20 27.19
C GLN A 547 -20.44 0.99 26.33
N CYS A 548 -19.52 0.09 25.99
CA CYS A 548 -19.77 -1.15 25.22
C CYS A 548 -20.24 -0.97 23.76
N VAL A 549 -20.09 0.22 23.19
CA VAL A 549 -20.38 0.46 21.77
C VAL A 549 -19.29 -0.19 20.92
N SER A 550 -19.73 -0.92 19.89
CA SER A 550 -18.82 -1.65 19.01
C SER A 550 -18.60 -0.90 17.70
N PHE A 551 -17.35 -0.56 17.42
CA PHE A 551 -16.92 0.15 16.22
C PHE A 551 -16.41 -0.84 15.17
N ASN A 552 -17.36 -1.53 14.53
CA ASN A 552 -17.09 -2.65 13.64
C ASN A 552 -16.32 -2.30 12.34
N LYS A 553 -16.20 -1.01 12.00
CA LYS A 553 -15.50 -0.57 10.78
C LYS A 553 -14.01 -0.31 11.01
N ILE A 554 -13.59 -0.24 12.28
CA ILE A 554 -12.21 0.09 12.62
C ILE A 554 -11.36 -1.16 12.46
N GLN A 555 -10.34 -1.06 11.61
CA GLN A 555 -9.38 -2.13 11.33
C GLN A 555 -8.00 -1.80 11.88
N ASN A 556 -7.67 -0.51 12.04
CA ASN A 556 -6.38 -0.04 12.53
C ASN A 556 -6.57 0.69 13.85
N LEU A 557 -5.93 0.21 14.91
CA LEU A 557 -5.97 0.82 16.23
C LEU A 557 -4.55 1.09 16.72
N ASP A 558 -4.31 2.32 17.13
CA ASP A 558 -3.06 2.77 17.71
C ASP A 558 -3.38 3.33 19.10
N VAL A 559 -2.73 2.79 20.13
CA VAL A 559 -2.99 3.08 21.53
C VAL A 559 -1.68 3.43 22.21
N GLY A 560 -1.60 4.60 22.82
CA GLY A 560 -0.37 5.06 23.44
C GLY A 560 -0.57 6.24 24.37
N ASN A 561 0.41 6.53 25.22
CA ASN A 561 0.46 7.79 25.97
C ASN A 561 1.85 8.41 25.78
N ARG A 562 2.01 9.18 24.71
CA ARG A 562 3.30 9.83 24.39
C ARG A 562 3.59 11.06 25.23
N TYR A 563 2.60 11.61 25.94
CA TYR A 563 2.68 12.95 26.50
C TYR A 563 2.83 13.01 28.01
N SER A 564 2.72 11.89 28.74
CA SER A 564 2.96 11.87 30.19
C SER A 564 4.27 11.18 30.53
N ILE A 565 5.33 11.99 30.69
CA ILE A 565 6.66 11.53 31.17
C ILE A 565 6.65 11.32 32.70
N ASN A 566 5.61 11.78 33.41
CA ASN A 566 5.58 11.84 34.87
C ASN A 566 4.37 11.15 35.55
N ASP A 567 3.38 10.62 34.82
CA ASP A 567 2.28 9.85 35.43
C ASP A 567 2.60 8.35 35.42
N ASP A 568 3.36 7.90 36.42
CA ASP A 568 4.00 6.59 36.39
C ASP A 568 3.08 5.34 36.49
N TYR A 569 1.76 5.42 36.74
CA TYR A 569 1.06 4.19 37.21
C TYR A 569 -0.38 3.87 36.76
N GLU A 570 -1.05 4.60 35.87
CA GLU A 570 -2.47 4.30 35.54
C GLU A 570 -2.83 4.23 34.05
N ASN A 571 -1.91 3.83 33.16
CA ASN A 571 -2.30 3.43 31.79
C ASN A 571 -2.80 1.98 31.76
N GLU A 572 -3.77 1.64 32.61
CA GLU A 572 -4.41 0.32 32.58
C GLU A 572 -5.40 0.28 31.39
N TYR A 573 -4.90 -0.09 30.20
CA TYR A 573 -5.77 -0.39 29.08
C TYR A 573 -6.40 -1.76 29.30
N ASN A 574 -7.70 -1.77 29.59
CA ASN A 574 -8.47 -3.00 29.73
C ASN A 574 -8.66 -3.66 28.35
N ILE A 575 -7.81 -4.64 28.04
CA ILE A 575 -7.78 -5.37 26.76
C ILE A 575 -9.13 -6.01 26.45
N GLU A 576 -9.83 -6.52 27.46
CA GLU A 576 -11.17 -7.10 27.29
C GLU A 576 -12.14 -6.05 26.75
N LYS A 577 -12.20 -4.87 27.38
CA LYS A 577 -13.03 -3.76 26.90
C LYS A 577 -12.61 -3.28 25.52
N LEU A 578 -11.31 -3.16 25.24
CA LEU A 578 -10.82 -2.77 23.91
C LEU A 578 -11.27 -3.76 22.83
N SER A 579 -11.20 -5.07 23.10
CA SER A 579 -11.61 -6.10 22.14
C SER A 579 -13.12 -6.11 21.87
N VAL A 580 -13.94 -5.68 22.85
CA VAL A 580 -15.39 -5.54 22.69
C VAL A 580 -15.71 -4.29 21.86
N VAL A 581 -15.03 -3.18 22.15
CA VAL A 581 -15.22 -1.90 21.44
C VAL A 581 -14.70 -1.99 20.00
N PHE A 582 -13.61 -2.72 19.76
CA PHE A 582 -12.98 -2.86 18.45
C PHE A 582 -12.81 -4.34 18.06
N PRO A 583 -13.89 -5.04 17.68
CA PRO A 583 -13.85 -6.49 17.48
C PRO A 583 -13.17 -6.94 16.19
N TYR A 584 -12.91 -6.04 15.24
CA TYR A 584 -12.41 -6.35 13.89
C TYR A 584 -11.05 -5.70 13.59
N ILE A 585 -10.20 -5.53 14.61
CA ILE A 585 -8.86 -4.97 14.43
C ILE A 585 -7.96 -5.95 13.67
N GLU A 586 -7.41 -5.47 12.57
CA GLU A 586 -6.41 -6.14 11.74
C GLU A 586 -4.99 -5.66 12.10
N HIS A 587 -4.84 -4.37 12.46
CA HIS A 587 -3.55 -3.77 12.78
C HIS A 587 -3.62 -3.06 14.14
N LEU A 588 -2.84 -3.55 15.11
CA LEU A 588 -2.77 -2.98 16.45
C LEU A 588 -1.37 -2.43 16.75
N HIS A 589 -1.26 -1.16 17.12
CA HIS A 589 -0.04 -0.57 17.66
C HIS A 589 -0.29 -0.19 19.12
N ILE A 590 0.56 -0.66 20.03
CA ILE A 590 0.54 -0.30 21.44
C ILE A 590 1.87 0.36 21.76
N ASP A 591 1.84 1.66 21.98
CA ASP A 591 2.98 2.47 22.40
C ASP A 591 3.22 2.36 23.90
N HIS A 592 3.27 1.12 24.39
CA HIS A 592 3.54 0.76 25.77
C HIS A 592 4.18 -0.63 25.85
N TRP A 593 4.95 -0.84 26.92
CA TRP A 593 5.51 -2.15 27.21
C TRP A 593 4.38 -3.14 27.53
N CYS A 594 4.45 -4.33 26.94
CA CYS A 594 3.58 -5.43 27.31
C CYS A 594 4.46 -6.59 27.76
N SER A 595 4.13 -7.17 28.91
CA SER A 595 4.64 -8.49 29.29
C SER A 595 4.26 -9.52 28.23
N VAL A 596 5.03 -10.60 28.14
CA VAL A 596 4.74 -11.66 27.15
C VAL A 596 3.36 -12.28 27.38
N THR A 597 2.93 -12.40 28.63
CA THR A 597 1.58 -12.84 28.99
C THR A 597 0.50 -11.92 28.43
N GLU A 598 0.71 -10.61 28.48
CA GLU A 598 -0.22 -9.62 27.89
C GLU A 598 -0.20 -9.68 26.36
N ILE A 599 0.98 -9.79 25.73
CA ILE A 599 1.11 -9.96 24.27
C ILE A 599 0.28 -11.17 23.81
N LEU A 600 0.45 -12.31 24.47
CA LEU A 600 -0.32 -13.52 24.16
C LEU A 600 -1.80 -13.34 24.46
N HIS A 601 -2.16 -12.65 25.54
CA HIS A 601 -3.55 -12.34 25.85
C HIS A 601 -4.20 -11.50 24.74
N ILE A 602 -3.51 -10.46 24.26
CA ILE A 602 -3.97 -9.59 23.16
C ILE A 602 -4.15 -10.40 21.88
N ILE A 603 -3.16 -11.21 21.49
CA ILE A 603 -3.23 -12.06 20.30
C ILE A 603 -4.44 -12.99 20.36
N ASN A 604 -4.75 -13.56 21.53
CA ASN A 604 -5.89 -14.45 21.68
C ASN A 604 -7.24 -13.72 21.69
N LYS A 605 -7.26 -12.43 22.04
CA LYS A 605 -8.51 -11.64 22.14
C LYS A 605 -8.93 -11.03 20.81
N PHE A 606 -7.99 -10.58 19.99
CA PHE A 606 -8.29 -10.01 18.69
C PHE A 606 -8.05 -11.04 17.57
N TYR A 607 -9.12 -11.77 17.23
CA TYR A 607 -9.09 -12.88 16.28
C TYR A 607 -8.84 -12.49 14.81
N GLN A 608 -8.91 -11.20 14.46
CA GLN A 608 -8.64 -10.70 13.10
C GLN A 608 -7.28 -10.04 12.94
N LEU A 609 -6.45 -10.02 13.99
CA LEU A 609 -5.13 -9.38 13.91
C LEU A 609 -4.31 -10.02 12.78
N SER A 610 -3.87 -9.17 11.87
CA SER A 610 -2.84 -9.44 10.87
C SER A 610 -1.49 -8.95 11.35
N THR A 611 -1.44 -7.79 12.04
CA THR A 611 -0.20 -7.28 12.63
C THR A 611 -0.43 -6.70 14.01
N ILE A 612 0.55 -6.87 14.89
CA ILE A 612 0.59 -6.17 16.16
C ILE A 612 1.99 -5.63 16.42
N SER A 613 2.09 -4.44 17.01
CA SER A 613 3.37 -3.85 17.37
C SER A 613 3.35 -3.23 18.77
N PHE A 614 4.46 -3.37 19.49
CA PHE A 614 4.62 -2.93 20.87
C PHE A 614 5.89 -2.09 21.01
N HIS A 615 5.84 -0.96 21.72
CA HIS A 615 7.01 -0.11 21.98
C HIS A 615 7.64 -0.39 23.36
N PHE A 616 8.96 -0.37 23.47
CA PHE A 616 9.71 -0.62 24.72
C PHE A 616 10.74 0.48 25.08
N ALA A 617 11.00 1.44 24.20
CA ALA A 617 12.25 2.21 24.27
C ALA A 617 12.44 3.05 25.55
N ASN A 618 11.35 3.36 26.26
CA ASN A 618 11.39 4.31 27.38
C ASN A 618 11.75 3.68 28.74
N TRP A 619 11.99 2.37 28.83
CA TRP A 619 12.07 1.67 30.12
C TRP A 619 13.45 1.09 30.45
N PHE A 620 14.34 0.96 29.47
CA PHE A 620 15.65 0.36 29.71
C PHE A 620 16.69 1.44 29.99
N VAL A 621 17.24 1.41 31.21
CA VAL A 621 18.32 2.32 31.65
C VAL A 621 19.62 2.04 30.88
N ASN A 622 19.81 0.81 30.39
CA ASN A 622 20.98 0.42 29.60
C ASN A 622 20.61 -0.58 28.47
N GLU A 623 21.52 -0.72 27.51
CA GLU A 623 21.34 -1.58 26.32
C GLU A 623 21.36 -3.09 26.65
N GLN A 624 21.97 -3.49 27.76
CA GLN A 624 22.09 -4.89 28.16
C GLN A 624 20.76 -5.44 28.69
N ASP A 625 20.04 -4.68 29.53
CA ASP A 625 18.71 -5.04 30.03
C ASP A 625 17.71 -5.17 28.88
N ARG A 626 17.82 -4.28 27.88
CA ARG A 626 17.05 -4.37 26.64
C ARG A 626 17.34 -5.68 25.90
N ASN A 627 18.61 -6.00 25.68
CA ASN A 627 18.99 -7.21 24.94
C ASN A 627 18.57 -8.49 25.66
N ASN A 628 18.72 -8.55 27.00
CA ASN A 628 18.23 -9.67 27.81
C ASN A 628 16.71 -9.83 27.67
N THR A 629 15.97 -8.73 27.74
CA THR A 629 14.52 -8.75 27.58
C THR A 629 14.10 -9.19 26.18
N ILE A 630 14.80 -8.73 25.13
CA ILE A 630 14.58 -9.19 23.74
C ILE A 630 14.79 -10.70 23.65
N ILE A 631 15.86 -11.23 24.24
CA ILE A 631 16.15 -12.67 24.25
C ILE A 631 15.05 -13.45 24.98
N ASP A 632 14.56 -12.95 26.11
CA ASP A 632 13.49 -13.59 26.88
C ASP A 632 12.17 -13.59 26.10
N VAL A 633 11.77 -12.45 25.54
CA VAL A 633 10.57 -12.34 24.70
C VAL A 633 10.70 -13.25 23.48
N GLN A 634 11.86 -13.26 22.83
CA GLN A 634 12.13 -14.12 21.67
C GLN A 634 12.00 -15.60 22.03
N SER A 635 12.67 -16.04 23.10
CA SER A 635 12.60 -17.42 23.59
C SER A 635 11.16 -17.86 23.87
N ILE A 636 10.36 -16.99 24.50
CA ILE A 636 8.96 -17.32 24.81
C ILE A 636 8.07 -17.30 23.56
N LEU A 637 8.29 -16.36 22.63
CA LEU A 637 7.58 -16.33 21.35
C LEU A 637 7.89 -17.57 20.52
N ASP A 638 9.15 -18.00 20.47
CA ASP A 638 9.59 -19.23 19.80
C ASP A 638 9.01 -20.49 20.46
N GLN A 639 8.99 -20.55 21.80
CA GLN A 639 8.34 -21.64 22.52
C GLN A 639 6.82 -21.69 22.25
N ASN A 640 6.13 -20.55 22.22
CA ASN A 640 4.69 -20.51 21.92
C ASN A 640 4.40 -20.84 20.47
N ARG A 641 5.23 -20.39 19.52
CA ARG A 641 5.15 -20.78 18.11
C ARG A 641 5.27 -22.29 17.92
N CYS A 642 6.11 -22.95 18.72
CA CYS A 642 6.24 -24.40 18.72
C CYS A 642 5.09 -25.12 19.46
N ALA A 643 4.52 -24.51 20.50
CA ALA A 643 3.56 -25.16 21.40
C ALA A 643 2.07 -24.91 21.05
N LYS A 644 1.73 -23.81 20.40
CA LYS A 644 0.35 -23.38 20.09
C LYS A 644 0.27 -23.02 18.61
N LYS A 645 -0.73 -23.55 17.90
CA LYS A 645 -0.96 -23.50 16.44
C LYS A 645 -1.16 -22.09 15.83
N SER A 646 -0.57 -21.03 16.36
CA SER A 646 -0.59 -19.69 15.75
C SER A 646 0.62 -19.54 14.82
N ASN A 647 0.35 -19.46 13.52
CA ASN A 647 1.37 -19.26 12.48
C ASN A 647 1.81 -17.79 12.45
N PHE A 648 2.50 -17.27 13.46
CA PHE A 648 3.02 -15.90 13.42
C PHE A 648 4.53 -15.82 13.15
N THR A 649 4.98 -14.68 12.65
CA THR A 649 6.40 -14.28 12.50
C THR A 649 6.55 -12.96 13.21
N TYR A 650 7.77 -12.61 13.61
CA TYR A 650 8.02 -11.36 14.30
C TYR A 650 9.36 -10.79 13.89
N ARG A 651 9.53 -9.50 14.15
CA ARG A 651 10.77 -8.77 14.00
C ARG A 651 10.95 -7.86 15.21
N PHE A 652 12.11 -7.94 15.82
CA PHE A 652 12.55 -6.96 16.80
C PHE A 652 13.22 -5.79 16.08
N ASP A 653 12.82 -4.59 16.45
CA ASP A 653 13.57 -3.37 16.26
C ASP A 653 14.12 -2.90 17.64
N ARG A 654 15.02 -1.91 17.68
CA ARG A 654 15.56 -1.35 18.94
C ARG A 654 14.47 -0.92 19.91
N SER A 655 13.36 -0.41 19.39
CA SER A 655 12.31 0.22 20.17
C SER A 655 10.98 -0.54 20.11
N CYS A 656 10.80 -1.47 19.16
CA CYS A 656 9.51 -2.12 18.93
C CYS A 656 9.61 -3.62 18.63
N VAL A 657 8.60 -4.40 19.05
CA VAL A 657 8.36 -5.77 18.54
C VAL A 657 7.26 -5.59 17.53
N HIS A 658 7.46 -6.09 16.32
CA HIS A 658 6.41 -6.23 15.33
C HIS A 658 6.11 -7.72 15.14
N ILE A 659 4.85 -8.11 15.20
CA ILE A 659 4.37 -9.47 15.01
C ILE A 659 3.40 -9.47 13.82
N TRP A 660 3.55 -10.44 12.93
CA TRP A 660 2.72 -10.68 11.75
C TRP A 660 2.08 -12.06 11.86
N LEU A 661 0.75 -12.07 11.95
CA LEU A 661 -0.08 -13.20 12.37
C LEU A 661 -0.70 -13.95 11.20
#